data_AF-A0A811SJQ5-F1
#
_entry.id   AF-A0A811SJQ5-F1
#
_cell.length_a   1.000
_cell.length_b   1.000
_cell.length_c   1.000
_cell.angle_alpha   90.00
_cell.angle_beta   90.00
_cell.angle_gamma   90.00
#
_symmetry.space_group_name_H-M   'P 1'
#
loop_
_entity.id
_entity.type
_entity.pdbx_description
1 polymer ?
#
loop_
_entity_poly.entity_id
_entity_poly.type
_entity_poly.pdbx_seq_one_letter_code
_entity_poly.pdbx_strand_id
1 'polypeptide(L)'
;SSQQQQTDPNFQDIPTQSWYPPSVVGSSSRPSTPTFSSASPHLRASDDPQSSSCAQPSPAEAAGIIARLKDKSIEELQRILKDKEAYNAFFNSLDQVKTQNNVHDELGKETLQLARENLEKEQRILELRNQCTIIRTTELAAAQDWLTDLERQKDDIMRSYSPAALLDKLQTAAATRRPSTSRETPEMAMALRRLAGVSGSPSASAAAAALLLRPALTRPISTGFREERDTFGPIQVPNDKLWGAQTQRSLQNFDIGGERERMPVPIIRAFGVLKKCAAKVNMEYGLDPTIGKAIMQTAEEVAEGKLDDHFPLVIWQTGSGTQSNMNANEVIANRAAEILGHKRGEKFVHPNDHVNRSQSSNDTFPTVMHIAAAVEINSRFIPSLQQLHDSLHSKTVEFKDIIKIGRTHTQDATPLTLGQEFSGYTTQVKYGIDRINCTLPRMYQLAQGGTAVGTGLNTKKGFDVKIAAAVAEETNLPFVTAENKFEALAAHDAFVESSGAVNTISASLMKIANDIRLLGSGPRCGLGELILPENEPGSSIMPGKVNPTQCEALTMVCAQVMGNHVGVTVGGANGHFELNVFKPMIAAGLLRSLRLLGDASVSFEKNCVRGIQANHKRISQLLHESLMLVTSLNPKIGYDNAAAVAKKAHKEGTTLKKAALDLGVLTEQEFHELVVPEKMIGPSD
;
A
#
# COMPACT_ATOMS: atom_id res chain seq x y z
N SER A 1 -23.40 55.91 28.39
CA SER A 1 -22.44 57.04 28.47
C SER A 1 -21.66 57.11 27.19
N SER A 2 -21.54 58.30 26.62
CA SER A 2 -20.98 58.59 25.31
C SER A 2 -19.49 58.91 25.37
N GLN A 3 -18.74 58.46 24.36
CA GLN A 3 -17.73 59.30 23.71
C GLN A 3 -17.55 58.85 22.25
N GLN A 4 -17.32 59.81 21.37
CA GLN A 4 -17.32 59.68 19.91
C GLN A 4 -16.28 60.68 19.36
N GLN A 5 -15.94 60.55 18.07
CA GLN A 5 -14.97 61.35 17.29
C GLN A 5 -13.50 60.88 17.48
N GLN A 6 -12.66 60.81 16.43
CA GLN A 6 -12.73 61.51 15.13
C GLN A 6 -12.06 60.73 13.97
N THR A 7 -12.20 61.22 12.73
CA THR A 7 -11.59 60.68 11.49
C THR A 7 -10.95 61.85 10.66
N ASP A 8 -10.22 61.68 9.54
CA ASP A 8 -10.14 60.50 8.66
C ASP A 8 -8.74 60.08 8.12
N PRO A 9 -8.25 60.45 6.92
CA PRO A 9 -7.88 59.38 5.98
C PRO A 9 -6.44 59.41 5.45
N ASN A 10 -5.90 58.23 5.08
CA ASN A 10 -5.32 57.99 3.74
C ASN A 10 -4.78 56.56 3.56
N PHE A 11 -5.04 56.01 2.37
CA PHE A 11 -4.37 54.82 1.80
C PHE A 11 -3.04 55.24 1.14
N GLN A 12 -1.96 54.46 1.32
CA GLN A 12 -1.02 54.10 0.24
C GLN A 12 -0.02 52.99 0.65
N ASP A 13 0.04 51.97 -0.21
CA ASP A 13 1.12 51.02 -0.53
C ASP A 13 2.19 50.63 0.52
N ILE A 14 2.22 49.32 0.85
CA ILE A 14 3.35 48.64 1.51
C ILE A 14 3.80 47.46 0.64
N PRO A 15 5.02 47.48 0.05
CA PRO A 15 5.59 46.32 -0.64
C PRO A 15 6.31 45.38 0.33
N THR A 16 6.10 44.08 0.17
CA THR A 16 6.76 43.01 0.93
C THR A 16 8.23 42.83 0.51
N GLN A 17 9.17 42.92 1.46
CA GLN A 17 10.57 42.52 1.23
C GLN A 17 10.95 41.26 2.02
N SER A 18 11.58 40.32 1.31
CA SER A 18 12.07 39.04 1.81
C SER A 18 13.41 39.18 2.54
N TRP A 19 13.58 38.43 3.64
CA TRP A 19 14.81 38.42 4.44
C TRP A 19 15.74 37.26 4.06
N TYR A 20 16.88 37.55 3.42
CA TYR A 20 18.11 36.74 3.44
C TYR A 20 19.32 37.64 3.10
N PRO A 21 20.39 37.68 3.92
CA PRO A 21 21.63 38.39 3.59
C PRO A 21 22.66 37.48 2.87
N PRO A 22 23.60 38.04 2.09
CA PRO A 22 24.52 37.27 1.25
C PRO A 22 25.87 36.93 1.92
N SER A 23 26.61 36.06 1.23
CA SER A 23 27.94 35.52 1.59
C SER A 23 29.06 36.56 1.67
N VAL A 24 30.05 36.28 2.53
CA VAL A 24 31.36 36.97 2.57
C VAL A 24 32.47 35.97 2.28
N VAL A 25 33.35 36.33 1.34
CA VAL A 25 34.54 35.56 0.94
C VAL A 25 35.72 35.94 1.84
N GLY A 26 36.50 34.96 2.30
CA GLY A 26 37.73 35.17 3.06
C GLY A 26 38.82 34.17 2.66
N SER A 27 40.02 34.68 2.36
CA SER A 27 41.25 33.91 2.13
C SER A 27 41.77 33.30 3.47
N SER A 28 42.70 32.34 3.55
CA SER A 28 43.91 32.11 2.73
C SER A 28 44.62 30.77 3.05
N SER A 29 45.65 30.44 2.26
CA SER A 29 46.83 29.60 2.58
C SER A 29 46.71 28.06 2.79
N ARG A 30 47.43 27.32 1.92
CA ARG A 30 47.90 25.93 2.15
C ARG A 30 49.04 25.90 3.18
N PRO A 31 49.31 24.74 3.81
CA PRO A 31 50.65 24.15 3.63
C PRO A 31 50.70 22.63 3.34
N SER A 32 51.79 22.28 2.63
CA SER A 32 52.49 20.99 2.41
C SER A 32 52.10 19.67 3.11
N THR A 33 52.07 18.60 2.32
CA THR A 33 52.31 17.18 2.68
C THR A 33 53.74 16.88 3.14
N PRO A 34 53.95 15.80 3.92
CA PRO A 34 54.96 14.81 3.51
C PRO A 34 54.61 13.32 3.74
N THR A 35 54.81 12.52 2.68
CA THR A 35 55.34 11.14 2.55
C THR A 35 55.25 10.07 3.66
N PHE A 36 54.87 8.86 3.22
CA PHE A 36 55.02 7.55 3.89
C PHE A 36 56.47 7.13 4.20
N SER A 37 56.64 6.25 5.21
CA SER A 37 57.61 5.14 5.15
C SER A 37 57.20 3.97 6.06
N SER A 38 57.49 2.75 5.61
CA SER A 38 57.18 1.46 6.25
C SER A 38 58.36 0.91 7.06
N ALA A 39 58.11 0.21 8.18
CA ALA A 39 58.86 -1.00 8.56
C ALA A 39 58.25 -1.73 9.78
N SER A 40 58.12 -3.05 9.66
CA SER A 40 58.28 -4.03 10.75
C SER A 40 59.47 -4.93 10.33
N PRO A 41 60.18 -5.68 11.21
CA PRO A 41 59.55 -6.83 11.88
C PRO A 41 60.19 -7.37 13.21
N HIS A 42 59.50 -8.38 13.76
CA HIS A 42 60.03 -9.60 14.43
C HIS A 42 60.47 -9.68 15.93
N LEU A 43 59.81 -10.66 16.59
CA LEU A 43 60.34 -11.75 17.46
C LEU A 43 60.36 -11.66 19.02
N ARG A 44 59.41 -12.42 19.60
CA ARG A 44 59.52 -13.46 20.66
C ARG A 44 59.97 -13.14 22.11
N ALA A 45 59.01 -13.43 23.02
CA ALA A 45 59.05 -14.48 24.07
C ALA A 45 59.16 -14.11 25.57
N SER A 46 58.24 -14.74 26.33
CA SER A 46 58.28 -15.19 27.74
C SER A 46 58.48 -14.19 28.89
N ASP A 47 57.35 -13.90 29.56
CA ASP A 47 57.10 -13.99 31.01
C ASP A 47 58.20 -13.67 32.04
N ASP A 48 57.98 -12.60 32.82
CA ASP A 48 58.24 -12.59 34.28
C ASP A 48 57.29 -11.58 34.99
N PRO A 49 56.49 -11.94 36.00
CA PRO A 49 55.42 -11.08 36.51
C PRO A 49 55.73 -10.41 37.87
N GLN A 50 56.53 -9.33 37.89
CA GLN A 50 56.52 -8.35 39.00
C GLN A 50 57.31 -7.05 38.72
N SER A 51 56.61 -5.95 38.43
CA SER A 51 56.94 -4.55 38.83
C SER A 51 56.14 -3.49 38.03
N SER A 52 54.86 -3.29 38.35
CA SER A 52 54.13 -2.11 37.88
C SER A 52 54.53 -0.88 38.70
N SER A 53 55.28 0.04 38.09
CA SER A 53 55.51 1.37 38.67
C SER A 53 54.19 2.13 38.75
N CYS A 54 53.89 2.70 39.92
CA CYS A 54 52.62 3.38 40.16
C CYS A 54 52.65 4.77 39.50
N ALA A 55 52.20 4.85 38.25
CA ALA A 55 52.00 6.12 37.55
C ALA A 55 50.94 6.96 38.28
N GLN A 56 51.27 8.23 38.56
CA GLN A 56 50.32 9.17 39.16
C GLN A 56 49.11 9.37 38.22
N PRO A 57 47.86 9.33 38.72
CA PRO A 57 46.69 9.53 37.87
C PRO A 57 46.69 10.94 37.27
N SER A 58 46.26 11.05 36.02
CA SER A 58 46.08 12.35 35.37
C SER A 58 45.05 13.22 36.11
N PRO A 59 45.07 14.55 35.96
CA PRO A 59 44.11 15.43 36.65
C PRO A 59 42.63 15.08 36.37
N ALA A 60 42.31 14.56 35.18
CA ALA A 60 40.97 14.10 34.82
C ALA A 60 40.58 12.80 35.54
N GLU A 61 41.50 11.83 35.64
CA GLU A 61 41.29 10.60 36.41
C GLU A 61 41.16 10.89 37.91
N ALA A 62 42.00 11.78 38.46
CA ALA A 62 41.91 12.24 39.83
C ALA A 62 40.55 12.91 40.11
N ALA A 63 40.07 13.78 39.20
CA ALA A 63 38.76 14.41 39.33
C ALA A 63 37.59 13.39 39.29
N GLY A 64 37.67 12.38 38.41
CA GLY A 64 36.66 11.31 38.34
C GLY A 64 36.62 10.41 39.59
N ILE A 65 37.80 10.10 40.16
CA ILE A 65 37.93 9.38 41.43
C ILE A 65 37.34 10.20 42.58
N ILE A 66 37.70 11.50 42.67
CA ILE A 66 37.19 12.41 43.70
C ILE A 66 35.67 12.53 43.62
N ALA A 67 35.09 12.68 42.42
CA ALA A 67 33.64 12.76 42.23
C ALA A 67 32.91 11.51 42.76
N ARG A 68 33.41 10.30 42.48
CA ARG A 68 32.79 9.04 42.97
C ARG A 68 32.96 8.78 44.47
N LEU A 69 33.91 9.44 45.13
CA LEU A 69 34.09 9.36 46.59
C LEU A 69 33.28 10.44 47.33
N LYS A 70 33.01 11.59 46.68
CA LYS A 70 32.37 12.77 47.27
C LYS A 70 30.96 12.52 47.81
N ASP A 71 30.20 11.66 47.13
CA ASP A 71 28.79 11.39 47.45
C ASP A 71 28.59 10.13 48.31
N LYS A 72 29.67 9.56 48.86
CA LYS A 72 29.62 8.36 49.72
C LYS A 72 29.57 8.70 51.20
N SER A 73 28.85 7.89 51.98
CA SER A 73 28.82 8.06 53.44
C SER A 73 30.15 7.67 54.09
N ILE A 74 30.39 8.15 55.32
CA ILE A 74 31.60 7.81 56.07
C ILE A 74 31.66 6.30 56.34
N GLU A 75 30.52 5.66 56.61
CA GLU A 75 30.42 4.21 56.78
C GLU A 75 30.76 3.46 55.47
N GLU A 76 30.29 3.93 54.32
CA GLU A 76 30.63 3.33 53.02
C GLU A 76 32.13 3.43 52.70
N LEU A 77 32.74 4.59 52.94
CA LEU A 77 34.17 4.80 52.74
C LEU A 77 35.00 3.91 53.69
N GLN A 78 34.59 3.78 54.95
CA GLN A 78 35.21 2.83 55.88
C GLN A 78 35.03 1.37 55.45
N ARG A 79 33.89 1.00 54.85
CA ARG A 79 33.67 -0.34 54.31
C ARG A 79 34.62 -0.61 53.14
N ILE A 80 34.70 0.30 52.16
CA ILE A 80 35.61 0.19 51.01
C ILE A 80 37.08 0.06 51.44
N LEU A 81 37.49 0.70 52.55
CA LEU A 81 38.86 0.63 53.07
C LEU A 81 39.17 -0.64 53.91
N LYS A 82 38.16 -1.31 54.47
CA LYS A 82 38.35 -2.48 55.36
C LYS A 82 38.00 -3.81 54.72
N ASP A 83 37.10 -3.81 53.75
CA ASP A 83 36.61 -4.99 53.04
C ASP A 83 37.31 -5.11 51.68
N LYS A 84 38.04 -6.21 51.50
CA LYS A 84 38.83 -6.49 50.29
C LYS A 84 37.96 -6.70 49.05
N GLU A 85 36.75 -7.23 49.20
CA GLU A 85 35.82 -7.40 48.07
C GLU A 85 35.21 -6.05 47.68
N ALA A 86 34.83 -5.23 48.67
CA ALA A 86 34.34 -3.88 48.43
C ALA A 86 35.40 -2.97 47.75
N TYR A 87 36.66 -3.09 48.16
CA TYR A 87 37.80 -2.39 47.54
C TYR A 87 37.98 -2.80 46.07
N ASN A 88 38.03 -4.10 45.79
CA ASN A 88 38.21 -4.63 44.43
C ASN A 88 37.03 -4.27 43.52
N ALA A 89 35.78 -4.34 44.02
CA ALA A 89 34.59 -3.95 43.28
C ALA A 89 34.62 -2.44 42.94
N PHE A 90 35.07 -1.58 43.86
CA PHE A 90 35.24 -0.16 43.60
C PHE A 90 36.29 0.09 42.50
N PHE A 91 37.44 -0.57 42.55
CA PHE A 91 38.49 -0.45 41.53
C PHE A 91 38.02 -0.91 40.14
N ASN A 92 37.36 -2.07 40.05
CA ASN A 92 36.79 -2.56 38.79
C ASN A 92 35.76 -1.57 38.21
N SER A 93 35.00 -0.88 39.06
CA SER A 93 34.03 0.15 38.63
C SER A 93 34.68 1.42 38.08
N LEU A 94 35.93 1.73 38.45
CA LEU A 94 36.70 2.85 37.89
C LEU A 94 37.27 2.50 36.51
N ASP A 95 37.74 1.26 36.34
CA ASP A 95 38.31 0.79 35.06
C ASP A 95 37.24 0.66 33.95
N GLN A 96 36.01 0.26 34.34
CA GLN A 96 34.84 0.33 33.45
C GLN A 96 34.54 1.77 32.98
N VAL A 97 34.70 2.80 33.84
CA VAL A 97 34.51 4.21 33.44
C VAL A 97 35.59 4.68 32.49
N LYS A 98 36.86 4.30 32.71
CA LYS A 98 37.94 4.58 31.74
C LYS A 98 37.61 3.97 30.37
N THR A 99 37.13 2.73 30.37
CA THR A 99 36.72 2.02 29.15
C THR A 99 35.56 2.73 28.45
N GLN A 100 34.53 3.16 29.19
CA GLN A 100 33.40 3.92 28.62
C GLN A 100 33.82 5.29 28.04
N ASN A 101 34.72 6.02 28.70
CA ASN A 101 35.23 7.29 28.19
C ASN A 101 36.05 7.09 26.91
N ASN A 102 36.92 6.07 26.85
CA ASN A 102 37.68 5.74 25.63
C ASN A 102 36.75 5.42 24.45
N VAL A 103 35.71 4.60 24.69
CA VAL A 103 34.69 4.27 23.68
C VAL A 103 33.92 5.53 23.23
N HIS A 104 33.61 6.43 24.15
CA HIS A 104 32.93 7.69 23.81
C HIS A 104 33.82 8.61 22.94
N ASP A 105 35.12 8.69 23.24
CA ASP A 105 36.10 9.44 22.44
C ASP A 105 36.31 8.83 21.04
N GLU A 106 36.26 7.50 20.90
CA GLU A 106 36.30 6.82 19.59
C GLU A 106 35.04 7.10 18.77
N LEU A 107 33.85 6.93 19.36
CA LEU A 107 32.57 7.28 18.73
C LEU A 107 32.50 8.77 18.34
N GLY A 108 33.07 9.67 19.15
CA GLY A 108 33.19 11.09 18.83
C GLY A 108 34.04 11.35 17.58
N LYS A 109 35.19 10.67 17.46
CA LYS A 109 36.08 10.75 16.28
C LYS A 109 35.41 10.19 15.03
N GLU A 110 34.76 9.03 15.14
CA GLU A 110 34.06 8.38 14.02
C GLU A 110 32.88 9.23 13.54
N THR A 111 32.10 9.81 14.46
CA THR A 111 31.01 10.74 14.13
C THR A 111 31.53 11.99 13.41
N LEU A 112 32.67 12.55 13.85
CA LEU A 112 33.34 13.68 13.17
C LEU A 112 33.84 13.32 11.77
N GLN A 113 34.34 12.10 11.57
CA GLN A 113 34.77 11.60 10.26
C GLN A 113 33.58 11.44 9.31
N LEU A 114 32.51 10.79 9.75
CA LEU A 114 31.26 10.64 8.97
C LEU A 114 30.64 11.99 8.61
N ALA A 115 30.67 12.97 9.53
CA ALA A 115 30.19 14.32 9.26
C ALA A 115 30.98 15.02 8.14
N ARG A 116 32.31 14.86 8.12
CA ARG A 116 33.17 15.40 7.04
C ARG A 116 32.87 14.75 5.69
N GLU A 117 32.77 13.41 5.65
CA GLU A 117 32.46 12.68 4.42
C GLU A 117 31.08 13.03 3.86
N ASN A 118 30.10 13.31 4.74
CA ASN A 118 28.77 13.75 4.32
C ASN A 118 28.80 15.17 3.72
N LEU A 119 29.61 16.07 4.28
CA LEU A 119 29.79 17.43 3.75
C LEU A 119 30.43 17.42 2.35
N GLU A 120 31.41 16.53 2.10
CA GLU A 120 32.00 16.34 0.77
C GLU A 120 30.99 15.77 -0.24
N LYS A 121 30.17 14.79 0.18
CA LYS A 121 29.09 14.22 -0.65
C LYS A 121 28.02 15.27 -0.99
N GLU A 122 27.72 16.20 -0.08
CA GLU A 122 26.73 17.26 -0.30
C GLU A 122 27.15 18.21 -1.44
N GLN A 123 28.42 18.61 -1.51
CA GLN A 123 28.95 19.40 -2.64
C GLN A 123 28.77 18.67 -3.97
N ARG A 124 29.06 17.35 -4.01
CA ARG A 124 28.90 16.55 -5.23
C ARG A 124 27.43 16.38 -5.64
N ILE A 125 26.51 16.27 -4.68
CA ILE A 125 25.06 16.24 -4.93
C ILE A 125 24.58 17.58 -5.51
N LEU A 126 25.09 18.71 -5.01
CA LEU A 126 24.75 20.04 -5.53
C LEU A 126 25.23 20.23 -6.97
N GLU A 127 26.45 19.78 -7.28
CA GLU A 127 27.00 19.81 -8.64
C GLU A 127 26.17 18.96 -9.62
N LEU A 128 25.81 17.74 -9.24
CA LEU A 128 24.95 16.85 -10.03
C LEU A 128 23.55 17.46 -10.24
N ARG A 129 22.97 18.11 -9.23
CA ARG A 129 21.69 18.83 -9.36
C ARG A 129 21.78 19.99 -10.38
N ASN A 130 22.88 20.74 -10.37
CA ASN A 130 23.11 21.79 -11.37
C ASN A 130 23.25 21.21 -12.78
N GLN A 131 24.01 20.12 -12.95
CA GLN A 131 24.15 19.43 -14.24
C GLN A 131 22.79 18.92 -14.77
N CYS A 132 22.00 18.23 -13.94
CA CYS A 132 20.65 17.80 -14.31
C CYS A 132 19.71 18.97 -14.63
N THR A 133 19.86 20.11 -13.96
CA THR A 133 19.07 21.33 -14.24
C THR A 133 19.44 21.91 -15.60
N ILE A 134 20.74 22.01 -15.92
CA ILE A 134 21.23 22.48 -17.23
C ILE A 134 20.76 21.56 -18.35
N ILE A 135 20.84 20.24 -18.18
CA ILE A 135 20.35 19.28 -19.18
C ILE A 135 18.85 19.51 -19.41
N ARG A 136 18.07 19.56 -18.33
CA ARG A 136 16.61 19.73 -18.40
C ARG A 136 16.18 21.05 -19.05
N THR A 137 16.85 22.17 -18.78
CA THR A 137 16.53 23.44 -19.45
C THR A 137 16.98 23.44 -20.92
N THR A 138 18.11 22.81 -21.24
CA THR A 138 18.59 22.70 -22.63
C THR A 138 17.68 21.83 -23.49
N GLU A 139 17.29 20.65 -22.99
CA GLU A 139 16.37 19.74 -23.67
C GLU A 139 14.95 20.32 -23.80
N LEU A 140 14.48 21.04 -22.77
CA LEU A 140 13.18 21.71 -22.81
C LEU A 140 13.17 22.84 -23.86
N ALA A 141 14.24 23.66 -23.94
CA ALA A 141 14.36 24.69 -24.96
C ALA A 141 14.39 24.09 -26.38
N ALA A 142 15.19 23.05 -26.60
CA ALA A 142 15.23 22.35 -27.90
C ALA A 142 13.87 21.74 -28.29
N ALA A 143 13.12 21.20 -27.32
CA ALA A 143 11.76 20.69 -27.55
C ALA A 143 10.74 21.82 -27.85
N GLN A 144 10.90 22.99 -27.24
CA GLN A 144 10.05 24.17 -27.48
C GLN A 144 10.32 24.79 -28.86
N ASP A 145 11.59 24.88 -29.28
CA ASP A 145 11.95 25.31 -30.63
C ASP A 145 11.40 24.34 -31.69
N TRP A 146 11.50 23.02 -31.45
CA TRP A 146 10.96 22.01 -32.35
C TRP A 146 9.42 22.04 -32.43
N LEU A 147 8.73 22.26 -31.30
CA LEU A 147 7.28 22.46 -31.28
C LEU A 147 6.87 23.70 -32.09
N THR A 148 7.61 24.80 -31.94
CA THR A 148 7.36 26.06 -32.66
C THR A 148 7.53 25.88 -34.17
N ASP A 149 8.54 25.12 -34.61
CA ASP A 149 8.71 24.83 -36.04
C ASP A 149 7.61 23.90 -36.58
N LEU A 150 7.17 22.89 -35.82
CA LEU A 150 6.02 22.06 -36.19
C LEU A 150 4.71 22.85 -36.28
N GLU A 151 4.47 23.80 -35.37
CA GLU A 151 3.29 24.68 -35.45
C GLU A 151 3.33 25.57 -36.69
N ARG A 152 4.51 26.08 -37.06
CA ARG A 152 4.72 26.83 -38.30
C ARG A 152 4.46 25.97 -39.54
N GLN A 153 5.01 24.75 -39.59
CA GLN A 153 4.77 23.81 -40.69
C GLN A 153 3.28 23.46 -40.81
N LYS A 154 2.57 23.25 -39.69
CA LYS A 154 1.13 23.01 -39.65
C LYS A 154 0.36 24.21 -40.23
N ASP A 155 0.71 25.44 -39.86
CA ASP A 155 0.04 26.65 -40.35
C ASP A 155 0.30 26.91 -41.84
N ASP A 156 1.52 26.66 -42.35
CA ASP A 156 1.83 26.78 -43.77
C ASP A 156 1.13 25.68 -44.61
N ILE A 157 1.01 24.45 -44.08
CA ILE A 157 0.17 23.40 -44.66
C ILE A 157 -1.29 23.89 -44.72
N MET A 158 -1.86 24.36 -43.61
CA MET A 158 -3.25 24.85 -43.55
C MET A 158 -3.52 26.03 -44.49
N ARG A 159 -2.55 26.94 -44.69
CA ARG A 159 -2.62 27.99 -45.72
C ARG A 159 -2.64 27.41 -47.13
N SER A 160 -1.78 26.43 -47.42
CA SER A 160 -1.68 25.78 -48.72
C SER A 160 -2.92 24.96 -49.13
N TYR A 161 -3.72 24.53 -48.14
CA TYR A 161 -5.02 23.85 -48.28
C TYR A 161 -6.22 24.76 -47.96
N SER A 162 -6.02 26.07 -47.80
CA SER A 162 -7.12 27.01 -47.62
C SER A 162 -8.04 27.02 -48.84
N PRO A 163 -9.35 27.31 -48.69
CA PRO A 163 -10.28 27.35 -49.82
C PRO A 163 -9.84 28.29 -50.95
N ALA A 164 -9.20 29.42 -50.62
CA ALA A 164 -8.64 30.35 -51.59
C ALA A 164 -7.43 29.76 -52.34
N ALA A 165 -6.48 29.15 -51.63
CA ALA A 165 -5.31 28.52 -52.26
C ALA A 165 -5.67 27.29 -53.11
N LEU A 166 -6.70 26.53 -52.70
CA LEU A 166 -7.24 25.44 -53.51
C LEU A 166 -7.97 25.95 -54.76
N LEU A 167 -8.72 27.04 -54.64
CA LEU A 167 -9.40 27.67 -55.78
C LEU A 167 -8.38 28.22 -56.80
N ASP A 168 -7.32 28.88 -56.34
CA ASP A 168 -6.23 29.38 -57.18
C ASP A 168 -5.47 28.25 -57.89
N LYS A 169 -5.16 27.16 -57.19
CA LYS A 169 -4.59 25.93 -57.78
C LYS A 169 -5.51 25.33 -58.85
N LEU A 170 -6.84 25.30 -58.61
CA LEU A 170 -7.82 24.82 -59.58
C LEU A 170 -7.94 25.73 -60.80
N GLN A 171 -7.93 27.06 -60.61
CA GLN A 171 -7.95 28.04 -61.69
C GLN A 171 -6.67 27.99 -62.54
N THR A 172 -5.51 27.84 -61.91
CA THR A 172 -4.22 27.67 -62.59
C THR A 172 -4.15 26.34 -63.36
N ALA A 173 -4.70 25.25 -62.81
CA ALA A 173 -4.83 23.97 -63.51
C ALA A 173 -5.84 24.02 -64.68
N ALA A 174 -6.88 24.87 -64.59
CA ALA A 174 -7.79 25.11 -65.69
C ALA A 174 -7.14 25.97 -66.80
N ALA A 175 -6.40 27.01 -66.44
CA ALA A 175 -5.70 27.89 -67.37
C ALA A 175 -4.56 27.21 -68.14
N THR A 176 -3.96 26.17 -67.57
CA THR A 176 -2.90 25.37 -68.23
C THR A 176 -3.43 24.31 -69.20
N ARG A 177 -4.75 24.06 -69.26
CA ARG A 177 -5.36 23.22 -70.31
C ARG A 177 -5.55 24.02 -71.61
N ARG A 178 -4.58 23.91 -72.52
CA ARG A 178 -4.82 24.25 -73.94
C ARG A 178 -5.89 23.33 -74.54
N PRO A 179 -6.82 23.85 -75.37
CA PRO A 179 -7.82 23.01 -76.03
C PRO A 179 -7.17 22.20 -77.15
N SER A 180 -7.05 20.89 -76.98
CA SER A 180 -6.72 19.95 -78.07
C SER A 180 -7.96 19.11 -78.42
N THR A 181 -8.27 19.09 -79.70
CA THR A 181 -9.47 18.48 -80.28
C THR A 181 -9.34 16.97 -80.39
N SER A 182 -10.14 16.19 -79.66
CA SER A 182 -10.72 14.93 -80.18
C SER A 182 -11.74 14.28 -79.25
N ARG A 183 -12.89 13.93 -79.83
CA ARG A 183 -13.89 12.93 -79.38
C ARG A 183 -14.43 13.06 -77.95
N GLU A 184 -15.62 13.64 -77.87
CA GLU A 184 -16.57 13.39 -76.79
C GLU A 184 -16.89 11.88 -76.72
N THR A 185 -16.91 11.32 -75.50
CA THR A 185 -17.53 10.03 -75.21
C THR A 185 -18.77 10.22 -74.32
N PRO A 186 -19.79 9.34 -74.39
CA PRO A 186 -21.13 9.66 -73.85
C PRO A 186 -21.26 9.65 -72.32
N GLU A 187 -20.17 9.48 -71.56
CA GLU A 187 -20.21 9.33 -70.10
C GLU A 187 -20.11 10.67 -69.35
N MET A 188 -19.47 11.70 -69.94
CA MET A 188 -19.28 13.00 -69.27
C MET A 188 -20.60 13.79 -69.11
N ALA A 189 -21.54 13.62 -70.04
CA ALA A 189 -22.85 14.28 -70.01
C ALA A 189 -23.79 13.73 -68.92
N MET A 190 -23.52 12.53 -68.39
CA MET A 190 -24.36 11.91 -67.37
C MET A 190 -23.94 12.28 -65.94
N ALA A 191 -22.66 12.64 -65.72
CA ALA A 191 -22.15 13.08 -64.42
C ALA A 191 -22.69 14.47 -64.00
N LEU A 192 -22.73 15.42 -64.94
CA LEU A 192 -23.16 16.81 -64.66
C LEU A 192 -24.66 16.97 -64.37
N ARG A 193 -25.49 15.95 -64.64
CA ARG A 193 -26.91 15.95 -64.25
C ARG A 193 -27.21 15.34 -62.88
N ARG A 194 -26.24 14.71 -62.19
CA ARG A 194 -26.46 14.04 -60.89
C ARG A 194 -26.11 14.88 -59.65
N LEU A 195 -25.54 16.07 -59.80
CA LEU A 195 -25.24 16.98 -58.68
C LEU A 195 -26.29 18.09 -58.46
N ALA A 196 -27.35 18.14 -59.26
CA ALA A 196 -28.37 19.19 -59.22
C ALA A 196 -29.78 18.65 -58.87
N GLY A 197 -29.88 17.79 -57.86
CA GLY A 197 -31.16 17.44 -57.23
C GLY A 197 -31.28 16.00 -56.74
N VAL A 198 -31.15 15.78 -55.44
CA VAL A 198 -31.72 14.61 -54.75
C VAL A 198 -32.34 15.04 -53.41
N SER A 199 -33.64 15.29 -53.45
CA SER A 199 -34.52 15.05 -52.31
C SER A 199 -34.95 13.58 -52.37
N GLY A 200 -34.75 12.82 -51.30
CA GLY A 200 -35.28 11.44 -51.19
C GLY A 200 -34.28 10.43 -50.64
N SER A 201 -34.73 9.69 -49.64
CA SER A 201 -34.12 8.49 -49.07
C SER A 201 -34.66 7.21 -49.76
N PRO A 202 -34.26 5.97 -49.41
CA PRO A 202 -33.02 5.50 -48.75
C PRO A 202 -32.32 4.35 -49.52
N SER A 203 -31.24 3.82 -48.90
CA SER A 203 -30.74 2.42 -48.94
C SER A 203 -29.50 2.08 -49.78
N ALA A 204 -28.79 1.04 -49.29
CA ALA A 204 -27.75 0.26 -49.96
C ALA A 204 -26.37 0.90 -50.26
N SER A 205 -25.68 1.43 -49.24
CA SER A 205 -24.21 1.38 -49.17
C SER A 205 -23.67 1.51 -47.73
N ALA A 206 -23.97 0.51 -46.90
CA ALA A 206 -23.51 0.43 -45.50
C ALA A 206 -22.74 -0.88 -45.27
N ALA A 207 -21.54 -1.00 -45.86
CA ALA A 207 -20.70 -2.20 -45.73
C ALA A 207 -19.17 -1.96 -45.70
N ALA A 208 -18.68 -0.75 -46.01
CA ALA A 208 -17.23 -0.50 -46.19
C ALA A 208 -16.64 0.63 -45.32
N ALA A 209 -17.44 1.25 -44.43
CA ALA A 209 -17.02 2.39 -43.59
C ALA A 209 -17.09 2.10 -42.08
N ALA A 210 -17.04 0.83 -41.67
CA ALA A 210 -17.35 0.38 -40.30
C ALA A 210 -16.15 -0.16 -39.50
N LEU A 211 -14.90 -0.03 -39.98
CA LEU A 211 -13.74 -0.73 -39.39
C LEU A 211 -12.59 0.15 -38.85
N LEU A 212 -12.78 1.47 -38.72
CA LEU A 212 -11.79 2.39 -38.10
C LEU A 212 -12.37 3.33 -37.03
N LEU A 213 -13.61 3.09 -36.58
CA LEU A 213 -14.17 3.71 -35.39
C LEU A 213 -14.28 2.66 -34.28
N ARG A 214 -13.20 2.48 -33.50
CA ARG A 214 -13.31 1.92 -32.16
C ARG A 214 -14.27 2.82 -31.36
N PRO A 215 -15.20 2.26 -30.57
CA PRO A 215 -15.97 3.08 -29.65
C PRO A 215 -15.02 3.61 -28.57
N ALA A 216 -14.59 4.87 -28.73
CA ALA A 216 -14.38 5.70 -27.56
C ALA A 216 -15.70 5.66 -26.79
N LEU A 217 -15.65 5.21 -25.54
CA LEU A 217 -16.81 5.03 -24.66
C LEU A 217 -17.75 6.22 -24.83
N THR A 218 -18.92 5.98 -25.43
CA THR A 218 -19.96 6.98 -25.55
C THR A 218 -20.46 7.27 -24.15
N ARG A 219 -19.84 8.26 -23.48
CA ARG A 219 -20.52 9.02 -22.43
C ARG A 219 -21.92 9.32 -22.98
N PRO A 220 -23.01 8.97 -22.28
CA PRO A 220 -24.30 9.46 -22.68
C PRO A 220 -24.20 10.98 -22.69
N ILE A 221 -24.35 11.59 -23.88
CA ILE A 221 -24.40 13.04 -24.00
C ILE A 221 -25.66 13.44 -23.23
N SER A 222 -25.47 14.08 -22.08
CA SER A 222 -26.59 14.52 -21.25
C SER A 222 -27.50 15.39 -22.12
N THR A 223 -28.77 15.01 -22.22
CA THR A 223 -29.73 15.63 -23.13
C THR A 223 -30.18 17.03 -22.69
N GLY A 224 -29.63 17.52 -21.58
CA GLY A 224 -29.69 18.92 -21.15
C GLY A 224 -29.01 19.12 -19.80
N PHE A 225 -28.92 20.37 -19.35
CA PHE A 225 -28.44 20.75 -18.02
C PHE A 225 -29.56 21.46 -17.25
N ARG A 226 -29.44 21.45 -15.91
CA ARG A 226 -30.18 22.32 -15.00
C ARG A 226 -29.21 23.23 -14.27
N GLU A 227 -29.64 24.47 -14.00
CA GLU A 227 -28.92 25.35 -13.09
C GLU A 227 -29.24 24.95 -11.64
N GLU A 228 -28.22 24.65 -10.85
CA GLU A 228 -28.31 24.62 -9.39
C GLU A 228 -27.42 25.71 -8.77
N ARG A 229 -27.67 26.05 -7.49
CA ARG A 229 -26.97 27.11 -6.76
C ARG A 229 -26.49 26.65 -5.40
N ASP A 230 -25.25 27.01 -5.08
CA ASP A 230 -24.69 27.04 -3.72
C ASP A 230 -24.25 28.49 -3.38
N THR A 231 -23.49 28.66 -2.30
CA THR A 231 -23.01 29.98 -1.83
C THR A 231 -22.02 30.67 -2.77
N PHE A 232 -21.42 29.96 -3.73
CA PHE A 232 -20.58 30.55 -4.79
C PHE A 232 -21.35 30.83 -6.08
N GLY A 233 -22.68 30.64 -6.08
CA GLY A 233 -23.56 30.99 -7.20
C GLY A 233 -23.92 29.82 -8.11
N PRO A 234 -24.44 30.11 -9.32
CA PRO A 234 -24.99 29.11 -10.22
C PRO A 234 -23.94 28.19 -10.84
N ILE A 235 -24.33 26.95 -11.12
CA ILE A 235 -23.54 25.96 -11.86
C ILE A 235 -24.46 25.02 -12.64
N GLN A 236 -24.02 24.61 -13.84
CA GLN A 236 -24.79 23.72 -14.71
C GLN A 236 -24.52 22.25 -14.36
N VAL A 237 -25.59 21.52 -14.02
CA VAL A 237 -25.57 20.11 -13.60
C VAL A 237 -26.31 19.26 -14.65
N PRO A 238 -25.75 18.11 -15.10
CA PRO A 238 -26.42 17.23 -16.06
C PRO A 238 -27.82 16.78 -15.61
N ASN A 239 -28.83 16.86 -16.48
CA ASN A 239 -30.22 16.57 -16.12
C ASN A 239 -30.44 15.13 -15.66
N ASP A 240 -29.72 14.17 -16.25
CA ASP A 240 -29.77 12.75 -15.92
C ASP A 240 -29.17 12.42 -14.54
N LYS A 241 -28.41 13.34 -13.91
CA LYS A 241 -27.68 13.09 -12.67
C LYS A 241 -28.34 13.66 -11.42
N LEU A 242 -28.36 12.85 -10.35
CA LEU A 242 -28.97 13.20 -9.06
C LEU A 242 -28.10 14.08 -8.15
N TRP A 243 -26.79 14.17 -8.38
CA TRP A 243 -25.93 15.07 -7.61
C TRP A 243 -26.26 16.54 -7.91
N GLY A 244 -25.83 17.46 -7.05
CA GLY A 244 -26.17 18.89 -7.13
C GLY A 244 -24.95 19.80 -7.35
N ALA A 245 -25.13 21.07 -7.02
CA ALA A 245 -24.13 22.12 -7.24
C ALA A 245 -22.75 21.82 -6.61
N GLN A 246 -22.70 21.31 -5.37
CA GLN A 246 -21.44 21.11 -4.65
C GLN A 246 -20.65 19.93 -5.21
N THR A 247 -21.33 18.84 -5.58
CA THR A 247 -20.68 17.72 -6.29
C THR A 247 -20.17 18.16 -7.65
N GLN A 248 -20.96 18.93 -8.41
CA GLN A 248 -20.57 19.41 -9.74
C GLN A 248 -19.34 20.34 -9.67
N ARG A 249 -19.26 21.17 -8.64
CA ARG A 249 -18.11 22.05 -8.37
C ARG A 249 -16.89 21.27 -7.88
N SER A 250 -17.09 20.28 -7.01
CA SER A 250 -16.02 19.37 -6.57
C SER A 250 -15.41 18.61 -7.75
N LEU A 251 -16.23 18.10 -8.67
CA LEU A 251 -15.79 17.38 -9.86
C LEU A 251 -14.92 18.24 -10.80
N GLN A 252 -15.15 19.56 -10.84
CA GLN A 252 -14.34 20.50 -11.63
C GLN A 252 -13.02 20.89 -10.94
N ASN A 253 -12.99 20.87 -9.60
CA ASN A 253 -11.83 21.31 -8.82
C ASN A 253 -10.84 20.18 -8.49
N PHE A 254 -11.26 18.92 -8.55
CA PHE A 254 -10.49 17.75 -8.11
C PHE A 254 -10.43 16.67 -9.21
N ASP A 255 -9.98 17.04 -10.41
CA ASP A 255 -9.80 16.11 -11.55
C ASP A 255 -8.44 15.39 -11.49
N ILE A 256 -8.24 14.59 -10.43
CA ILE A 256 -6.98 13.91 -10.13
C ILE A 256 -7.14 12.40 -10.28
N GLY A 257 -6.42 11.80 -11.23
CA GLY A 257 -6.39 10.34 -11.48
C GLY A 257 -7.56 9.78 -12.30
N GLY A 258 -8.61 10.57 -12.52
CA GLY A 258 -9.77 10.20 -13.34
C GLY A 258 -10.59 9.05 -12.76
N GLU A 259 -11.33 8.34 -13.63
CA GLU A 259 -12.34 7.35 -13.22
C GLU A 259 -11.81 6.21 -12.35
N ARG A 260 -10.54 5.83 -12.49
CA ARG A 260 -9.90 4.76 -11.69
C ARG A 260 -9.73 5.13 -10.21
N GLU A 261 -9.69 6.42 -9.91
CA GLU A 261 -9.48 6.95 -8.57
C GLU A 261 -10.78 7.49 -7.95
N ARG A 262 -11.95 7.12 -8.50
CA ARG A 262 -13.26 7.33 -7.87
C ARG A 262 -13.30 6.76 -6.45
N MET A 263 -14.11 7.39 -5.59
CA MET A 263 -14.34 6.93 -4.21
C MET A 263 -14.78 5.44 -4.20
N PRO A 264 -14.19 4.57 -3.36
CA PRO A 264 -14.52 3.15 -3.36
C PRO A 264 -16.01 2.88 -3.11
N VAL A 265 -16.60 1.96 -3.87
CA VAL A 265 -18.02 1.58 -3.76
C VAL A 265 -18.46 1.23 -2.33
N PRO A 266 -17.66 0.53 -1.47
CA PRO A 266 -18.04 0.30 -0.07
C PRO A 266 -18.29 1.58 0.74
N ILE A 267 -17.58 2.68 0.45
CA ILE A 267 -17.83 4.00 1.07
C ILE A 267 -19.18 4.56 0.62
N ILE A 268 -19.53 4.43 -0.67
CA ILE A 268 -20.83 4.84 -1.21
C ILE A 268 -21.96 4.05 -0.53
N ARG A 269 -21.82 2.72 -0.37
CA ARG A 269 -22.84 1.89 0.30
C ARG A 269 -23.00 2.27 1.78
N ALA A 270 -21.90 2.48 2.47
CA ALA A 270 -21.89 2.90 3.87
C ALA A 270 -22.48 4.31 4.08
N PHE A 271 -22.40 5.20 3.09
CA PHE A 271 -23.19 6.45 3.09
C PHE A 271 -24.70 6.16 3.08
N GLY A 272 -25.17 5.23 2.25
CA GLY A 272 -26.57 4.79 2.24
C GLY A 272 -27.03 4.30 3.61
N VAL A 273 -26.31 3.34 4.19
CA VAL A 273 -26.55 2.82 5.56
C VAL A 273 -26.64 3.97 6.57
N LEU A 274 -25.61 4.82 6.64
CA LEU A 274 -25.57 5.89 7.66
C LEU A 274 -26.71 6.91 7.49
N LYS A 275 -27.05 7.30 6.26
CA LYS A 275 -28.12 8.29 6.01
C LYS A 275 -29.51 7.70 6.24
N LYS A 276 -29.73 6.40 6.00
CA LYS A 276 -30.93 5.65 6.40
C LYS A 276 -31.11 5.67 7.92
N CYS A 277 -30.06 5.28 8.67
CA CYS A 277 -30.06 5.31 10.14
C CYS A 277 -30.23 6.74 10.69
N ALA A 278 -29.58 7.74 10.08
CA ALA A 278 -29.72 9.14 10.47
C ALA A 278 -31.15 9.67 10.28
N ALA A 279 -31.83 9.30 9.20
CA ALA A 279 -33.23 9.68 8.98
C ALA A 279 -34.17 8.98 9.98
N LYS A 280 -33.99 7.67 10.21
CA LYS A 280 -34.71 6.88 11.24
C LYS A 280 -34.66 7.59 12.60
N VAL A 281 -33.45 7.91 13.08
CA VAL A 281 -33.23 8.56 14.38
C VAL A 281 -33.70 10.02 14.39
N ASN A 282 -33.50 10.79 13.32
CA ASN A 282 -33.91 12.21 13.29
C ASN A 282 -35.43 12.40 13.26
N MET A 283 -36.24 11.42 12.84
CA MET A 283 -37.70 11.51 12.98
C MET A 283 -38.13 11.60 14.46
N GLU A 284 -37.42 10.95 15.38
CA GLU A 284 -37.61 11.12 16.83
C GLU A 284 -37.17 12.51 17.35
N TYR A 285 -36.35 13.22 16.57
CA TYR A 285 -35.84 14.57 16.86
C TYR A 285 -36.45 15.64 15.93
N GLY A 286 -37.68 15.39 15.44
CA GLY A 286 -38.49 16.38 14.72
C GLY A 286 -38.09 16.61 13.25
N LEU A 287 -37.50 15.63 12.58
CA LEU A 287 -37.56 15.54 11.12
C LEU A 287 -38.99 15.11 10.72
N ASP A 288 -39.56 15.75 9.70
CA ASP A 288 -40.88 15.37 9.18
C ASP A 288 -40.91 13.88 8.77
N PRO A 289 -41.91 13.08 9.20
CA PRO A 289 -41.96 11.65 8.88
C PRO A 289 -42.13 11.32 7.40
N THR A 290 -42.67 12.22 6.56
CA THR A 290 -42.82 12.00 5.12
C THR A 290 -41.47 12.15 4.42
N ILE A 291 -40.76 13.24 4.73
CA ILE A 291 -39.39 13.49 4.29
C ILE A 291 -38.45 12.39 4.81
N GLY A 292 -38.54 12.03 6.09
CA GLY A 292 -37.73 10.99 6.72
C GLY A 292 -37.86 9.64 6.03
N LYS A 293 -39.09 9.20 5.71
CA LYS A 293 -39.33 7.95 4.96
C LYS A 293 -38.78 7.99 3.54
N ALA A 294 -38.96 9.11 2.81
CA ALA A 294 -38.41 9.26 1.47
C ALA A 294 -36.86 9.24 1.46
N ILE A 295 -36.23 9.85 2.47
CA ILE A 295 -34.77 9.76 2.69
C ILE A 295 -34.35 8.32 2.98
N MET A 296 -35.04 7.60 3.87
CA MET A 296 -34.73 6.20 4.19
C MET A 296 -34.83 5.29 2.95
N GLN A 297 -35.90 5.40 2.16
CA GLN A 297 -36.07 4.65 0.92
C GLN A 297 -34.95 4.94 -0.08
N THR A 298 -34.56 6.20 -0.22
CA THR A 298 -33.52 6.62 -1.15
C THR A 298 -32.12 6.19 -0.68
N ALA A 299 -31.87 6.28 0.62
CA ALA A 299 -30.61 5.85 1.22
C ALA A 299 -30.43 4.32 1.12
N GLU A 300 -31.53 3.56 1.11
CA GLU A 300 -31.53 2.14 0.74
C GLU A 300 -31.09 1.93 -0.73
N GLU A 301 -31.65 2.67 -1.68
CA GLU A 301 -31.24 2.59 -3.09
C GLU A 301 -29.72 2.85 -3.26
N VAL A 302 -29.13 3.74 -2.44
CA VAL A 302 -27.67 3.97 -2.37
C VAL A 302 -26.92 2.78 -1.73
N ALA A 303 -27.44 2.21 -0.64
CA ALA A 303 -26.83 1.08 0.07
C ALA A 303 -26.84 -0.23 -0.73
N GLU A 304 -27.89 -0.49 -1.50
CA GLU A 304 -28.10 -1.74 -2.24
C GLU A 304 -27.28 -1.87 -3.52
N GLY A 305 -27.08 -0.77 -4.26
CA GLY A 305 -26.60 -0.91 -5.64
C GLY A 305 -26.85 0.28 -6.55
N LYS A 306 -28.02 0.89 -6.43
CA LYS A 306 -28.83 1.33 -7.58
C LYS A 306 -28.43 2.71 -8.14
N LEU A 307 -27.62 3.47 -7.41
CA LEU A 307 -27.32 4.88 -7.68
C LEU A 307 -25.83 5.21 -7.87
N ASP A 308 -24.94 4.24 -8.10
CA ASP A 308 -23.48 4.45 -8.22
C ASP A 308 -23.05 5.43 -9.31
N ASP A 309 -23.81 5.52 -10.40
CA ASP A 309 -23.56 6.45 -11.50
C ASP A 309 -23.81 7.93 -11.12
N HIS A 310 -24.18 8.19 -9.87
CA HIS A 310 -24.36 9.52 -9.28
C HIS A 310 -23.28 9.89 -8.25
N PHE A 311 -22.22 9.08 -8.11
CA PHE A 311 -21.08 9.34 -7.23
C PHE A 311 -19.77 9.49 -8.02
N PRO A 312 -19.54 10.63 -8.70
CA PRO A 312 -18.43 10.79 -9.64
C PRO A 312 -17.10 11.17 -8.98
N LEU A 313 -17.09 11.51 -7.68
CA LEU A 313 -15.94 12.11 -7.00
C LEU A 313 -14.79 11.13 -6.75
N VAL A 314 -13.57 11.66 -6.74
CA VAL A 314 -12.33 10.92 -6.53
C VAL A 314 -11.91 10.85 -5.06
N ILE A 315 -10.99 9.93 -4.75
CA ILE A 315 -10.30 9.81 -3.46
C ILE A 315 -9.53 11.10 -3.15
N TRP A 316 -8.91 11.69 -4.18
CA TRP A 316 -8.04 12.86 -4.11
C TRP A 316 -8.82 14.18 -4.06
N GLN A 317 -9.68 14.30 -3.05
CA GLN A 317 -10.62 15.40 -2.81
C GLN A 317 -10.32 16.13 -1.48
N THR A 318 -11.25 16.91 -0.93
CA THR A 318 -11.13 17.44 0.45
C THR A 318 -10.79 16.33 1.44
N GLY A 319 -9.71 16.52 2.20
CA GLY A 319 -9.12 15.51 3.07
C GLY A 319 -9.99 15.00 4.23
N SER A 320 -11.03 15.75 4.60
CA SER A 320 -12.08 15.33 5.54
C SER A 320 -13.12 14.37 4.93
N GLY A 321 -13.18 14.26 3.60
CA GLY A 321 -14.26 13.58 2.88
C GLY A 321 -15.57 14.39 2.76
N THR A 322 -15.55 15.70 3.08
CA THR A 322 -16.72 16.60 3.02
C THR A 322 -17.46 16.54 1.69
N GLN A 323 -16.74 16.49 0.57
CA GLN A 323 -17.36 16.52 -0.75
C GLN A 323 -18.12 15.22 -1.05
N SER A 324 -17.65 14.04 -0.63
CA SER A 324 -18.45 12.80 -0.73
C SER A 324 -19.66 12.81 0.21
N ASN A 325 -19.55 13.40 1.41
CA ASN A 325 -20.73 13.59 2.27
C ASN A 325 -21.79 14.46 1.57
N MET A 326 -21.38 15.58 0.98
CA MET A 326 -22.30 16.44 0.24
C MET A 326 -22.83 15.78 -1.03
N ASN A 327 -22.05 14.97 -1.72
CA ASN A 327 -22.52 14.15 -2.84
C ASN A 327 -23.60 13.15 -2.42
N ALA A 328 -23.42 12.44 -1.30
CA ALA A 328 -24.46 11.58 -0.75
C ALA A 328 -25.71 12.39 -0.36
N ASN A 329 -25.55 13.53 0.32
CA ASN A 329 -26.65 14.40 0.71
C ASN A 329 -27.44 14.92 -0.50
N GLU A 330 -26.77 15.38 -1.55
CA GLU A 330 -27.41 15.91 -2.77
C GLU A 330 -28.13 14.82 -3.56
N VAL A 331 -27.50 13.65 -3.76
CA VAL A 331 -28.13 12.52 -4.46
C VAL A 331 -29.37 12.05 -3.71
N ILE A 332 -29.27 11.87 -2.39
CA ILE A 332 -30.37 11.42 -1.55
C ILE A 332 -31.48 12.48 -1.49
N ALA A 333 -31.13 13.77 -1.38
CA ALA A 333 -32.11 14.86 -1.38
C ALA A 333 -32.90 14.93 -2.69
N ASN A 334 -32.22 14.95 -3.84
CA ASN A 334 -32.89 15.06 -5.13
C ASN A 334 -33.78 13.83 -5.42
N ARG A 335 -33.32 12.62 -5.10
CA ARG A 335 -34.10 11.40 -5.32
C ARG A 335 -35.27 11.24 -4.33
N ALA A 336 -35.10 11.65 -3.07
CA ALA A 336 -36.20 11.72 -2.12
C ALA A 336 -37.25 12.77 -2.54
N ALA A 337 -36.82 13.90 -3.12
CA ALA A 337 -37.73 14.91 -3.68
C ALA A 337 -38.53 14.37 -4.88
N GLU A 338 -37.91 13.59 -5.78
CA GLU A 338 -38.62 12.92 -6.89
C GLU A 338 -39.70 11.95 -6.40
N ILE A 339 -39.41 11.15 -5.37
CA ILE A 339 -40.38 10.22 -4.76
C ILE A 339 -41.60 10.97 -4.21
N LEU A 340 -41.40 12.21 -3.75
CA LEU A 340 -42.46 13.11 -3.26
C LEU A 340 -43.10 13.98 -4.36
N GLY A 341 -42.74 13.78 -5.64
CA GLY A 341 -43.31 14.51 -6.78
C GLY A 341 -42.70 15.89 -7.06
N HIS A 342 -41.58 16.25 -6.42
CA HIS A 342 -40.86 17.51 -6.60
C HIS A 342 -39.71 17.38 -7.60
N LYS A 343 -39.23 18.51 -8.15
CA LYS A 343 -38.15 18.49 -9.16
C LYS A 343 -36.77 18.53 -8.52
N ARG A 344 -35.78 17.94 -9.20
CA ARG A 344 -34.36 18.07 -8.87
C ARG A 344 -33.96 19.55 -8.78
N GLY A 345 -33.15 19.89 -7.79
CA GLY A 345 -32.64 21.26 -7.58
C GLY A 345 -33.59 22.22 -6.84
N GLU A 346 -34.89 21.90 -6.67
CA GLU A 346 -35.82 22.71 -5.87
C GLU A 346 -35.52 22.65 -4.35
N LYS A 347 -34.69 21.68 -3.92
CA LYS A 347 -34.30 21.43 -2.52
C LYS A 347 -35.47 21.26 -1.53
N PHE A 348 -36.62 20.80 -2.02
CA PHE A 348 -37.79 20.47 -1.19
C PHE A 348 -37.42 19.50 -0.04
N VAL A 349 -36.65 18.46 -0.36
CA VAL A 349 -35.79 17.79 0.62
C VAL A 349 -34.45 18.53 0.62
N HIS A 350 -34.11 19.24 1.69
CA HIS A 350 -32.87 20.01 1.74
C HIS A 350 -31.67 19.10 2.08
N PRO A 351 -30.56 19.13 1.31
CA PRO A 351 -29.42 18.23 1.54
C PRO A 351 -28.75 18.47 2.90
N ASN A 352 -28.72 19.70 3.41
CA ASN A 352 -28.16 20.00 4.72
C ASN A 352 -29.19 19.77 5.84
N ASP A 353 -30.32 20.48 5.78
CA ASP A 353 -31.26 20.64 6.90
C ASP A 353 -32.11 19.38 7.17
N HIS A 354 -32.27 18.52 6.16
CA HIS A 354 -32.96 17.24 6.25
C HIS A 354 -31.99 16.05 6.19
N VAL A 355 -31.20 15.91 5.11
CA VAL A 355 -30.36 14.70 4.90
C VAL A 355 -29.10 14.71 5.80
N ASN A 356 -28.48 15.87 5.99
CA ASN A 356 -27.35 16.07 6.92
C ASN A 356 -27.77 16.55 8.32
N ARG A 357 -29.06 16.41 8.68
CA ARG A 357 -29.58 16.87 9.97
C ARG A 357 -28.87 16.18 11.13
N SER A 358 -28.50 16.97 12.14
CA SER A 358 -27.77 16.52 13.35
C SER A 358 -26.35 15.97 13.10
N GLN A 359 -25.78 16.19 11.92
CA GLN A 359 -24.50 15.64 11.45
C GLN A 359 -23.54 16.75 10.99
N SER A 360 -22.24 16.45 10.94
CA SER A 360 -21.19 17.23 10.29
C SER A 360 -20.51 16.39 9.22
N SER A 361 -19.84 17.02 8.26
CA SER A 361 -18.97 16.26 7.36
C SER A 361 -17.81 15.59 8.10
N ASN A 362 -17.34 16.22 9.18
CA ASN A 362 -16.18 15.77 9.94
C ASN A 362 -16.47 14.49 10.72
N ASP A 363 -17.69 14.27 11.24
CA ASP A 363 -18.09 13.02 11.92
C ASP A 363 -18.81 12.01 11.00
N THR A 364 -19.41 12.46 9.88
CA THR A 364 -20.04 11.55 8.92
C THR A 364 -19.01 10.70 8.17
N PHE A 365 -17.98 11.27 7.54
CA PHE A 365 -17.02 10.47 6.76
C PHE A 365 -16.23 9.42 7.59
N PRO A 366 -15.67 9.72 8.79
CA PRO A 366 -15.05 8.69 9.62
C PRO A 366 -16.03 7.57 9.99
N THR A 367 -17.29 7.90 10.30
CA THR A 367 -18.34 6.90 10.54
C THR A 367 -18.56 6.00 9.32
N VAL A 368 -18.64 6.58 8.12
CA VAL A 368 -18.83 5.83 6.87
C VAL A 368 -17.65 4.92 6.56
N MET A 369 -16.40 5.37 6.72
CA MET A 369 -15.25 4.50 6.46
C MET A 369 -15.18 3.34 7.46
N HIS A 370 -15.48 3.56 8.75
CA HIS A 370 -15.58 2.50 9.75
C HIS A 370 -16.65 1.45 9.38
N ILE A 371 -17.85 1.89 8.97
CA ILE A 371 -18.91 1.00 8.49
C ILE A 371 -18.43 0.17 7.28
N ALA A 372 -17.87 0.84 6.27
CA ALA A 372 -17.39 0.17 5.06
C ALA A 372 -16.29 -0.87 5.34
N ALA A 373 -15.31 -0.52 6.18
CA ALA A 373 -14.20 -1.41 6.51
C ALA A 373 -14.66 -2.62 7.35
N ALA A 374 -15.47 -2.41 8.39
CA ALA A 374 -16.02 -3.50 9.19
C ALA A 374 -16.90 -4.45 8.37
N VAL A 375 -17.73 -3.93 7.46
CA VAL A 375 -18.56 -4.77 6.57
C VAL A 375 -17.69 -5.59 5.62
N GLU A 376 -16.70 -5.00 4.93
CA GLU A 376 -15.80 -5.77 4.05
C GLU A 376 -14.94 -6.79 4.83
N ILE A 377 -14.51 -6.47 6.06
CA ILE A 377 -13.75 -7.41 6.91
C ILE A 377 -14.60 -8.66 7.23
N ASN A 378 -15.83 -8.45 7.73
CA ASN A 378 -16.70 -9.56 8.17
C ASN A 378 -17.33 -10.33 7.01
N SER A 379 -17.85 -9.64 5.99
CA SER A 379 -18.64 -10.28 4.92
C SER A 379 -17.81 -10.89 3.79
N ARG A 380 -16.57 -10.41 3.57
CA ARG A 380 -15.71 -10.87 2.47
C ARG A 380 -14.36 -11.37 2.96
N PHE A 381 -13.60 -10.55 3.67
CA PHE A 381 -12.18 -10.80 3.91
C PHE A 381 -11.92 -12.00 4.83
N ILE A 382 -12.58 -12.05 6.01
CA ILE A 382 -12.47 -13.19 6.94
C ILE A 382 -12.96 -14.50 6.27
N PRO A 383 -14.14 -14.56 5.63
CA PRO A 383 -14.57 -15.74 4.87
C PRO A 383 -13.58 -16.20 3.79
N SER A 384 -12.96 -15.25 3.07
CA SER A 384 -11.95 -15.54 2.04
C SER A 384 -10.69 -16.21 2.61
N LEU A 385 -10.24 -15.75 3.79
CA LEU A 385 -9.13 -16.37 4.51
C LEU A 385 -9.50 -17.72 5.11
N GLN A 386 -10.74 -17.88 5.60
CA GLN A 386 -11.24 -19.14 6.14
C GLN A 386 -11.27 -20.24 5.07
N GLN A 387 -11.75 -19.91 3.86
CA GLN A 387 -11.75 -20.83 2.72
C GLN A 387 -10.34 -21.33 2.36
N LEU A 388 -9.35 -20.43 2.36
CA LEU A 388 -7.95 -20.79 2.14
C LEU A 388 -7.37 -21.62 3.29
N HIS A 389 -7.67 -21.26 4.54
CA HIS A 389 -7.29 -22.02 5.73
C HIS A 389 -7.78 -23.47 5.66
N ASP A 390 -9.06 -23.68 5.38
CA ASP A 390 -9.68 -25.01 5.39
C ASP A 390 -9.11 -25.92 4.29
N SER A 391 -8.71 -25.32 3.17
CA SER A 391 -8.07 -26.02 2.05
C SER A 391 -6.60 -26.38 2.36
N LEU A 392 -5.85 -25.48 3.01
CA LEU A 392 -4.50 -25.79 3.53
C LEU A 392 -4.56 -26.85 4.65
N HIS A 393 -5.58 -26.81 5.51
CA HIS A 393 -5.81 -27.82 6.53
C HIS A 393 -6.14 -29.19 5.90
N SER A 394 -6.97 -29.22 4.86
CA SER A 394 -7.26 -30.45 4.11
C SER A 394 -5.97 -31.06 3.51
N LYS A 395 -5.08 -30.24 2.95
CA LYS A 395 -3.76 -30.69 2.47
C LYS A 395 -2.81 -31.13 3.59
N THR A 396 -2.91 -30.54 4.79
CA THR A 396 -2.19 -31.01 5.99
C THR A 396 -2.57 -32.46 6.33
N VAL A 397 -3.86 -32.81 6.22
CA VAL A 397 -4.36 -34.19 6.46
C VAL A 397 -4.00 -35.14 5.31
N GLU A 398 -4.16 -34.69 4.06
CA GLU A 398 -3.81 -35.47 2.85
C GLU A 398 -2.33 -35.86 2.81
N PHE A 399 -1.45 -34.96 3.22
CA PHE A 399 0.01 -35.13 3.14
C PHE A 399 0.66 -35.58 4.45
N LYS A 400 -0.12 -35.95 5.47
CA LYS A 400 0.35 -36.24 6.83
C LYS A 400 1.45 -37.32 6.89
N ASP A 401 1.38 -38.33 6.03
CA ASP A 401 2.28 -39.50 6.01
C ASP A 401 3.41 -39.36 4.96
N ILE A 402 3.49 -38.25 4.22
CA ILE A 402 4.46 -38.06 3.14
C ILE A 402 5.74 -37.45 3.71
N ILE A 403 6.72 -38.27 4.06
CA ILE A 403 8.02 -37.81 4.56
C ILE A 403 8.86 -37.22 3.42
N LYS A 404 9.37 -36.01 3.63
CA LYS A 404 10.27 -35.28 2.73
C LYS A 404 11.50 -34.78 3.47
N ILE A 405 12.51 -34.33 2.72
CA ILE A 405 13.66 -33.66 3.29
C ILE A 405 13.27 -32.24 3.75
N GLY A 406 13.69 -31.86 4.95
CA GLY A 406 13.58 -30.47 5.40
C GLY A 406 14.59 -29.58 4.68
N ARG A 407 14.35 -28.27 4.68
CA ARG A 407 15.34 -27.29 4.22
C ARG A 407 15.45 -26.12 5.18
N THR A 408 16.67 -25.84 5.62
CA THR A 408 17.03 -24.63 6.37
C THR A 408 18.17 -23.94 5.63
N HIS A 409 18.12 -22.61 5.53
CA HIS A 409 19.05 -21.84 4.68
C HIS A 409 19.10 -22.33 3.21
N THR A 410 17.99 -22.91 2.70
CA THR A 410 17.86 -23.61 1.41
C THR A 410 18.68 -24.89 1.21
N GLN A 411 19.52 -25.27 2.19
CA GLN A 411 20.24 -26.53 2.22
C GLN A 411 19.35 -27.66 2.73
N ASP A 412 19.66 -28.90 2.35
CA ASP A 412 19.06 -30.11 2.95
C ASP A 412 19.22 -30.09 4.49
N ALA A 413 18.17 -30.50 5.19
CA ALA A 413 18.11 -30.64 6.64
C ALA A 413 17.47 -32.00 7.04
N THR A 414 17.14 -32.20 8.31
CA THR A 414 16.46 -33.42 8.78
C THR A 414 15.07 -33.59 8.16
N PRO A 415 14.50 -34.81 8.11
CA PRO A 415 13.16 -35.04 7.58
C PRO A 415 12.05 -34.34 8.34
N LEU A 416 10.94 -34.08 7.65
CA LEU A 416 9.62 -33.80 8.20
C LEU A 416 8.56 -34.31 7.22
N THR A 417 7.30 -34.42 7.64
CA THR A 417 6.22 -34.71 6.69
C THR A 417 5.77 -33.46 5.96
N LEU A 418 5.33 -33.62 4.71
CA LEU A 418 4.72 -32.55 3.93
C LEU A 418 3.43 -32.04 4.60
N GLY A 419 2.72 -32.89 5.36
CA GLY A 419 1.66 -32.47 6.28
C GLY A 419 2.16 -31.55 7.40
N GLN A 420 3.27 -31.87 8.07
CA GLN A 420 3.87 -30.98 9.08
C GLN A 420 4.23 -29.61 8.47
N GLU A 421 4.76 -29.57 7.25
CA GLU A 421 5.04 -28.32 6.52
C GLU A 421 3.77 -27.50 6.23
N PHE A 422 2.73 -28.13 5.69
CA PHE A 422 1.43 -27.49 5.45
C PHE A 422 0.69 -27.07 6.73
N SER A 423 0.93 -27.75 7.86
CA SER A 423 0.38 -27.34 9.17
C SER A 423 0.90 -25.97 9.60
N GLY A 424 2.14 -25.63 9.23
CA GLY A 424 2.71 -24.29 9.42
C GLY A 424 1.96 -23.23 8.63
N TYR A 425 1.66 -23.50 7.34
CA TYR A 425 0.89 -22.59 6.48
C TYR A 425 -0.53 -22.36 7.02
N THR A 426 -1.21 -23.45 7.38
CA THR A 426 -2.54 -23.44 8.00
C THR A 426 -2.55 -22.57 9.27
N THR A 427 -1.57 -22.77 10.16
CA THR A 427 -1.42 -22.00 11.40
C THR A 427 -1.15 -20.51 11.13
N GLN A 428 -0.34 -20.18 10.12
CA GLN A 428 -0.08 -18.80 9.72
C GLN A 428 -1.36 -18.08 9.25
N VAL A 429 -2.24 -18.75 8.48
CA VAL A 429 -3.53 -18.18 8.05
C VAL A 429 -4.51 -18.07 9.22
N LYS A 430 -4.60 -19.09 10.09
CA LYS A 430 -5.41 -19.04 11.33
C LYS A 430 -5.05 -17.82 12.17
N TYR A 431 -3.78 -17.64 12.52
CA TYR A 431 -3.32 -16.46 13.26
C TYR A 431 -3.48 -15.15 12.48
N GLY A 432 -3.66 -15.20 11.16
CA GLY A 432 -4.08 -14.06 10.36
C GLY A 432 -5.52 -13.64 10.66
N ILE A 433 -6.43 -14.61 10.66
CA ILE A 433 -7.85 -14.43 11.02
C ILE A 433 -7.99 -13.95 12.47
N ASP A 434 -7.25 -14.55 13.41
CA ASP A 434 -7.25 -14.13 14.82
C ASP A 434 -6.81 -12.65 14.96
N ARG A 435 -5.72 -12.25 14.28
CA ARG A 435 -5.21 -10.87 14.32
C ARG A 435 -6.21 -9.83 13.80
N ILE A 436 -6.88 -10.08 12.67
CA ILE A 436 -7.86 -9.11 12.14
C ILE A 436 -9.12 -9.06 13.00
N ASN A 437 -9.55 -10.18 13.58
CA ASN A 437 -10.64 -10.19 14.55
C ASN A 437 -10.32 -9.34 15.79
N CYS A 438 -9.09 -9.36 16.28
CA CYS A 438 -8.67 -8.54 17.41
C CYS A 438 -8.78 -7.02 17.18
N THR A 439 -8.76 -6.53 15.92
CA THR A 439 -8.88 -5.08 15.62
C THR A 439 -10.32 -4.59 15.53
N LEU A 440 -11.27 -5.49 15.25
CA LEU A 440 -12.69 -5.17 15.05
C LEU A 440 -13.34 -4.35 16.19
N PRO A 441 -13.07 -4.57 17.50
CA PRO A 441 -13.67 -3.77 18.57
C PRO A 441 -13.42 -2.26 18.47
N ARG A 442 -12.30 -1.82 17.88
CA ARG A 442 -12.02 -0.40 17.62
C ARG A 442 -12.59 0.08 16.29
N MET A 443 -12.66 -0.80 15.28
CA MET A 443 -13.36 -0.51 14.03
C MET A 443 -14.88 -0.28 14.24
N TYR A 444 -15.50 -0.94 15.21
CA TYR A 444 -16.91 -0.76 15.56
C TYR A 444 -17.25 0.56 16.30
N GLN A 445 -16.25 1.34 16.72
CA GLN A 445 -16.48 2.63 17.37
C GLN A 445 -16.73 3.72 16.32
N LEU A 446 -17.87 4.41 16.40
CA LEU A 446 -18.31 5.40 15.43
C LEU A 446 -18.13 6.84 15.94
N ALA A 447 -17.54 7.69 15.11
CA ALA A 447 -17.31 9.12 15.39
C ALA A 447 -18.60 9.97 15.41
N GLN A 448 -19.71 9.43 14.90
CA GLN A 448 -20.97 10.15 14.71
C GLN A 448 -21.48 10.81 16.00
N GLY A 449 -21.90 12.07 15.88
CA GLY A 449 -22.28 12.92 17.01
C GLY A 449 -21.12 13.72 17.61
N GLY A 450 -19.87 13.52 17.17
CA GLY A 450 -18.76 14.44 17.46
C GLY A 450 -18.88 15.80 16.76
N THR A 451 -19.69 15.88 15.72
CA THR A 451 -19.96 17.06 14.87
C THR A 451 -18.70 17.71 14.29
N ALA A 452 -18.42 18.98 14.59
CA ALA A 452 -17.36 19.73 13.92
C ALA A 452 -15.95 19.36 14.44
N VAL A 453 -15.83 19.23 15.76
CA VAL A 453 -14.55 19.19 16.50
C VAL A 453 -14.55 18.23 17.70
N GLY A 454 -15.55 17.35 17.81
CA GLY A 454 -15.68 16.34 18.87
C GLY A 454 -16.66 16.69 19.99
N THR A 455 -17.06 17.96 20.11
CA THR A 455 -17.90 18.46 21.23
C THR A 455 -19.39 18.12 21.13
N GLY A 456 -19.88 17.68 19.97
CA GLY A 456 -21.32 17.50 19.74
C GLY A 456 -22.12 18.80 19.64
N LEU A 457 -21.47 19.94 19.39
CA LEU A 457 -22.18 21.20 19.13
C LEU A 457 -23.15 21.04 17.95
N ASN A 458 -24.37 21.54 18.12
CA ASN A 458 -25.48 21.48 17.15
C ASN A 458 -26.05 20.08 16.81
N THR A 459 -25.68 19.00 17.52
CA THR A 459 -26.44 17.74 17.50
C THR A 459 -27.42 17.64 18.68
N LYS A 460 -28.09 16.49 18.87
CA LYS A 460 -29.01 16.23 19.98
C LYS A 460 -28.41 15.25 20.98
N LYS A 461 -28.67 15.46 22.29
CA LYS A 461 -28.21 14.54 23.34
C LYS A 461 -28.79 13.13 23.10
N GLY A 462 -27.90 12.13 23.04
CA GLY A 462 -28.24 10.73 22.76
C GLY A 462 -28.43 10.39 21.27
N PHE A 463 -28.25 11.35 20.34
CA PHE A 463 -28.26 11.08 18.91
C PHE A 463 -27.18 10.07 18.51
N ASP A 464 -25.99 10.21 19.10
CA ASP A 464 -24.79 9.39 18.87
C ASP A 464 -24.99 7.92 19.30
N VAL A 465 -25.59 7.69 20.48
CA VAL A 465 -25.94 6.34 20.95
C VAL A 465 -27.02 5.72 20.07
N LYS A 466 -28.08 6.46 19.74
CA LYS A 466 -29.19 5.97 18.92
C LYS A 466 -28.76 5.65 17.49
N ILE A 467 -27.93 6.48 16.87
CA ILE A 467 -27.47 6.25 15.49
C ILE A 467 -26.48 5.09 15.41
N ALA A 468 -25.60 4.91 16.40
CA ALA A 468 -24.76 3.72 16.48
C ALA A 468 -25.59 2.44 16.63
N ALA A 469 -26.60 2.44 17.51
CA ALA A 469 -27.53 1.32 17.67
C ALA A 469 -28.34 1.03 16.38
N ALA A 470 -28.80 2.07 15.68
CA ALA A 470 -29.51 1.92 14.41
C ALA A 470 -28.60 1.40 13.28
N VAL A 471 -27.31 1.76 13.26
CA VAL A 471 -26.32 1.18 12.34
C VAL A 471 -26.00 -0.27 12.70
N ALA A 472 -25.93 -0.60 13.99
CA ALA A 472 -25.72 -1.96 14.46
C ALA A 472 -26.87 -2.91 14.06
N GLU A 473 -28.12 -2.45 14.24
CA GLU A 473 -29.34 -3.14 13.78
C GLU A 473 -29.34 -3.35 12.26
N GLU A 474 -29.03 -2.29 11.49
CA GLU A 474 -29.03 -2.31 10.01
C GLU A 474 -27.96 -3.24 9.42
N THR A 475 -26.79 -3.32 10.04
CA THR A 475 -25.65 -4.11 9.53
C THR A 475 -25.51 -5.49 10.17
N ASN A 476 -26.25 -5.76 11.25
CA ASN A 476 -26.06 -6.91 12.13
C ASN A 476 -24.61 -7.06 12.65
N LEU A 477 -23.95 -5.93 12.93
CA LEU A 477 -22.60 -5.84 13.50
C LEU A 477 -22.63 -4.97 14.77
N PRO A 478 -21.77 -5.22 15.79
CA PRO A 478 -21.88 -4.59 17.10
C PRO A 478 -21.29 -3.17 17.14
N PHE A 479 -21.77 -2.27 16.27
CA PHE A 479 -21.37 -0.86 16.25
C PHE A 479 -21.81 -0.12 17.52
N VAL A 480 -20.92 0.75 18.01
CA VAL A 480 -21.15 1.57 19.21
C VAL A 480 -20.69 3.01 18.98
N THR A 481 -21.20 3.94 19.79
CA THR A 481 -20.69 5.32 19.80
C THR A 481 -19.24 5.29 20.33
N ALA A 482 -18.31 6.02 19.68
CA ALA A 482 -16.92 6.04 20.14
C ALA A 482 -16.79 6.70 21.52
N GLU A 483 -15.98 6.13 22.41
CA GLU A 483 -15.80 6.63 23.78
C GLU A 483 -15.31 8.09 23.79
N ASN A 484 -14.35 8.40 22.91
CA ASN A 484 -13.79 9.73 22.77
C ASN A 484 -13.98 10.26 21.34
N LYS A 485 -14.77 11.34 21.20
CA LYS A 485 -15.07 11.97 19.91
C LYS A 485 -13.95 12.88 19.37
N PHE A 486 -12.98 13.25 20.20
CA PHE A 486 -11.81 14.00 19.73
C PHE A 486 -10.82 13.05 19.04
N GLU A 487 -10.53 11.89 19.65
CA GLU A 487 -9.70 10.85 19.04
C GLU A 487 -10.28 10.38 17.69
N ALA A 488 -11.57 10.00 17.66
CA ALA A 488 -12.25 9.49 16.47
C ALA A 488 -12.37 10.51 15.30
N LEU A 489 -11.98 11.78 15.50
CA LEU A 489 -11.90 12.82 14.48
C LEU A 489 -10.45 13.20 14.15
N ALA A 490 -9.62 13.38 15.17
CA ALA A 490 -8.22 13.82 15.11
C ALA A 490 -7.24 12.73 14.65
N ALA A 491 -7.59 11.46 14.86
CA ALA A 491 -6.78 10.29 14.55
C ALA A 491 -7.56 9.25 13.71
N HIS A 492 -6.88 8.18 13.31
CA HIS A 492 -7.45 7.04 12.58
C HIS A 492 -6.73 5.73 12.96
N ASP A 493 -6.45 5.56 14.24
CA ASP A 493 -5.53 4.53 14.71
C ASP A 493 -6.10 3.12 14.51
N ALA A 494 -7.43 2.97 14.61
CA ALA A 494 -8.13 1.73 14.24
C ALA A 494 -7.89 1.29 12.78
N PHE A 495 -7.68 2.24 11.85
CA PHE A 495 -7.32 1.94 10.46
C PHE A 495 -5.85 1.57 10.31
N VAL A 496 -4.94 2.25 11.02
CA VAL A 496 -3.50 1.93 11.03
C VAL A 496 -3.27 0.54 11.62
N GLU A 497 -3.92 0.23 12.75
CA GLU A 497 -3.90 -1.09 13.39
C GLU A 497 -4.44 -2.20 12.48
N SER A 498 -5.64 -2.00 11.92
CA SER A 498 -6.24 -2.97 10.99
C SER A 498 -5.37 -3.17 9.75
N SER A 499 -4.75 -2.10 9.24
CA SER A 499 -3.78 -2.18 8.15
C SER A 499 -2.50 -2.93 8.55
N GLY A 500 -2.03 -2.80 9.79
CA GLY A 500 -0.91 -3.58 10.33
C GLY A 500 -1.21 -5.07 10.47
N ALA A 501 -2.44 -5.42 10.87
CA ALA A 501 -2.92 -6.81 10.86
C ALA A 501 -2.93 -7.38 9.42
N VAL A 502 -3.51 -6.65 8.45
CA VAL A 502 -3.53 -7.04 7.03
C VAL A 502 -2.12 -7.13 6.44
N ASN A 503 -1.20 -6.24 6.82
CA ASN A 503 0.21 -6.30 6.45
C ASN A 503 0.89 -7.60 6.96
N THR A 504 0.63 -7.98 8.22
CA THR A 504 1.13 -9.24 8.81
C THR A 504 0.59 -10.48 8.10
N ILE A 505 -0.68 -10.44 7.67
CA ILE A 505 -1.29 -11.50 6.84
C ILE A 505 -0.58 -11.57 5.48
N SER A 506 -0.30 -10.43 4.85
CA SER A 506 0.39 -10.38 3.55
C SER A 506 1.82 -10.95 3.62
N ALA A 507 2.57 -10.71 4.69
CA ALA A 507 3.88 -11.32 4.89
C ALA A 507 3.80 -12.85 5.06
N SER A 508 2.74 -13.34 5.71
CA SER A 508 2.49 -14.77 5.86
C SER A 508 2.11 -15.44 4.53
N LEU A 509 1.21 -14.83 3.75
CA LEU A 509 0.79 -15.33 2.44
C LEU A 509 1.92 -15.26 1.40
N MET A 510 2.77 -14.24 1.45
CA MET A 510 4.00 -14.14 0.66
C MET A 510 4.92 -15.35 0.89
N LYS A 511 5.16 -15.75 2.14
CA LYS A 511 5.92 -16.97 2.49
C LYS A 511 5.27 -18.20 1.86
N ILE A 512 3.98 -18.43 2.13
CA ILE A 512 3.25 -19.63 1.68
C ILE A 512 3.29 -19.77 0.15
N ALA A 513 3.05 -18.68 -0.59
CA ALA A 513 3.11 -18.67 -2.05
C ALA A 513 4.54 -18.90 -2.59
N ASN A 514 5.56 -18.36 -1.93
CA ASN A 514 6.97 -18.57 -2.31
C ASN A 514 7.41 -20.03 -2.10
N ASP A 515 7.04 -20.64 -0.98
CA ASP A 515 7.35 -22.05 -0.70
C ASP A 515 6.68 -22.97 -1.73
N ILE A 516 5.37 -22.81 -1.96
CA ILE A 516 4.62 -23.62 -2.94
C ILE A 516 5.21 -23.43 -4.36
N ARG A 517 5.61 -22.21 -4.72
CA ARG A 517 6.33 -21.94 -5.98
C ARG A 517 7.68 -22.67 -6.08
N LEU A 518 8.46 -22.71 -5.00
CA LEU A 518 9.75 -23.39 -4.98
C LEU A 518 9.60 -24.91 -5.00
N LEU A 519 8.71 -25.48 -4.20
CA LEU A 519 8.42 -26.91 -4.15
C LEU A 519 7.85 -27.42 -5.49
N GLY A 520 7.06 -26.58 -6.18
CA GLY A 520 6.55 -26.82 -7.54
C GLY A 520 7.54 -26.53 -8.68
N SER A 521 8.77 -26.11 -8.40
CA SER A 521 9.77 -25.79 -9.45
C SER A 521 10.22 -27.05 -10.20
N GLY A 522 10.18 -27.02 -11.54
CA GLY A 522 10.43 -28.21 -12.35
C GLY A 522 10.22 -27.99 -13.85
N PRO A 523 9.93 -29.05 -14.63
CA PRO A 523 9.65 -30.43 -14.18
C PRO A 523 10.90 -31.28 -13.91
N ARG A 524 12.11 -30.83 -14.29
CA ARG A 524 13.35 -31.64 -14.17
C ARG A 524 14.54 -30.94 -13.49
N CYS A 525 14.58 -29.62 -13.47
CA CYS A 525 15.75 -28.83 -13.02
C CYS A 525 15.45 -27.98 -11.78
N GLY A 526 14.49 -28.41 -10.95
CA GLY A 526 14.10 -27.77 -9.70
C GLY A 526 13.90 -28.82 -8.59
N LEU A 527 13.14 -28.46 -7.55
CA LEU A 527 12.80 -29.38 -6.47
C LEU A 527 11.86 -30.47 -6.98
N GLY A 528 10.73 -30.07 -7.58
CA GLY A 528 9.74 -30.95 -8.19
C GLY A 528 8.98 -31.82 -7.21
N GLU A 529 8.85 -31.38 -5.96
CA GLU A 529 8.17 -32.11 -4.87
C GLU A 529 6.64 -31.94 -4.93
N LEU A 530 6.16 -30.79 -5.39
CA LEU A 530 4.73 -30.56 -5.65
C LEU A 530 4.44 -30.53 -7.14
N ILE A 531 3.24 -30.98 -7.50
CA ILE A 531 2.62 -30.83 -8.81
C ILE A 531 1.46 -29.85 -8.61
N LEU A 532 1.51 -28.72 -9.32
CA LEU A 532 0.52 -27.65 -9.24
C LEU A 532 -0.48 -27.76 -10.40
N PRO A 533 -1.75 -27.32 -10.25
CA PRO A 533 -2.74 -27.34 -11.32
C PRO A 533 -2.33 -26.55 -12.57
N GLU A 534 -2.60 -27.13 -13.75
CA GLU A 534 -2.36 -26.49 -15.06
C GLU A 534 -3.58 -25.67 -15.49
N ASN A 535 -3.70 -24.42 -15.02
CA ASN A 535 -4.85 -23.55 -15.37
C ASN A 535 -4.70 -22.87 -16.74
N GLU A 536 -3.45 -22.51 -17.11
CA GLU A 536 -3.12 -21.84 -18.36
C GLU A 536 -1.94 -22.54 -19.06
N PRO A 537 -1.88 -22.58 -20.41
CA PRO A 537 -0.70 -23.06 -21.13
C PRO A 537 0.55 -22.24 -20.79
N GLY A 538 1.46 -22.79 -19.97
CA GLY A 538 2.61 -22.06 -19.41
C GLY A 538 3.64 -21.55 -20.43
N SER A 539 3.59 -22.04 -21.67
CA SER A 539 4.21 -21.46 -22.85
C SER A 539 3.67 -22.12 -24.12
N SER A 540 3.51 -21.36 -25.20
CA SER A 540 3.07 -21.89 -26.51
C SER A 540 4.07 -22.84 -27.18
N ILE A 541 5.31 -22.95 -26.69
CA ILE A 541 6.39 -23.74 -27.31
C ILE A 541 6.96 -24.86 -26.40
N MET A 542 6.56 -24.93 -25.12
CA MET A 542 7.12 -25.88 -24.14
C MET A 542 6.04 -26.76 -23.51
N PRO A 543 5.68 -27.91 -24.12
CA PRO A 543 4.73 -28.84 -23.53
C PRO A 543 5.24 -29.41 -22.19
N GLY A 544 4.37 -29.52 -21.20
CA GLY A 544 4.71 -29.98 -19.85
C GLY A 544 5.42 -28.95 -18.96
N LYS A 545 5.47 -27.67 -19.38
CA LYS A 545 5.90 -26.56 -18.52
C LYS A 545 4.68 -25.86 -17.90
N VAL A 546 4.59 -25.93 -16.58
CA VAL A 546 3.54 -25.26 -15.78
C VAL A 546 4.17 -24.06 -15.06
N ASN A 547 3.63 -22.86 -15.25
CA ASN A 547 4.05 -21.69 -14.46
C ASN A 547 3.17 -21.60 -13.20
N PRO A 548 3.72 -21.23 -12.04
CA PRO A 548 2.98 -21.07 -10.78
C PRO A 548 2.25 -19.70 -10.74
N THR A 549 1.41 -19.43 -11.75
CA THR A 549 0.75 -18.12 -12.00
C THR A 549 -0.05 -17.59 -10.81
N GLN A 550 -0.72 -18.47 -10.09
CA GLN A 550 -1.48 -18.11 -8.88
C GLN A 550 -0.57 -17.72 -7.70
N CYS A 551 0.63 -18.32 -7.60
CA CYS A 551 1.64 -17.88 -6.63
C CYS A 551 2.16 -16.48 -7.00
N GLU A 552 2.47 -16.27 -8.28
CA GLU A 552 2.93 -14.98 -8.82
C GLU A 552 1.92 -13.87 -8.50
N ALA A 553 0.64 -14.07 -8.84
CA ALA A 553 -0.45 -13.14 -8.56
C ALA A 553 -0.59 -12.82 -7.06
N LEU A 554 -0.59 -13.84 -6.18
CA LEU A 554 -0.67 -13.64 -4.74
C LEU A 554 0.53 -12.85 -4.21
N THR A 555 1.76 -13.15 -4.66
CA THR A 555 2.95 -12.41 -4.21
C THR A 555 2.96 -10.94 -4.66
N MET A 556 2.48 -10.62 -5.88
CA MET A 556 2.30 -9.23 -6.30
C MET A 556 1.26 -8.49 -5.44
N VAL A 557 0.15 -9.15 -5.11
CA VAL A 557 -0.87 -8.59 -4.20
C VAL A 557 -0.29 -8.35 -2.81
N CYS A 558 0.49 -9.27 -2.26
CA CYS A 558 1.14 -9.07 -0.96
C CYS A 558 2.07 -7.85 -0.96
N ALA A 559 2.88 -7.65 -2.01
CA ALA A 559 3.72 -6.46 -2.14
C ALA A 559 2.91 -5.16 -2.23
N GLN A 560 1.79 -5.16 -2.98
CA GLN A 560 0.89 -4.00 -3.05
C GLN A 560 0.24 -3.68 -1.69
N VAL A 561 -0.13 -4.70 -0.90
CA VAL A 561 -0.68 -4.53 0.45
C VAL A 561 0.35 -3.90 1.40
N MET A 562 1.62 -4.34 1.34
CA MET A 562 2.70 -3.74 2.12
C MET A 562 2.90 -2.25 1.76
N GLY A 563 2.86 -1.92 0.46
CA GLY A 563 2.92 -0.52 -0.01
C GLY A 563 1.72 0.32 0.46
N ASN A 564 0.51 -0.23 0.38
CA ASN A 564 -0.71 0.43 0.88
C ASN A 564 -0.63 0.69 2.39
N HIS A 565 -0.06 -0.24 3.17
CA HIS A 565 0.10 -0.09 4.61
C HIS A 565 1.01 1.10 4.97
N VAL A 566 2.12 1.30 4.26
CA VAL A 566 2.96 2.50 4.45
C VAL A 566 2.17 3.78 4.17
N GLY A 567 1.36 3.80 3.10
CA GLY A 567 0.45 4.92 2.81
C GLY A 567 -0.54 5.20 3.93
N VAL A 568 -1.21 4.17 4.45
CA VAL A 568 -2.13 4.27 5.60
C VAL A 568 -1.43 4.80 6.85
N THR A 569 -0.24 4.29 7.17
CA THR A 569 0.57 4.72 8.33
C THR A 569 0.97 6.20 8.21
N VAL A 570 1.43 6.64 7.03
CA VAL A 570 1.74 8.07 6.79
C VAL A 570 0.47 8.93 6.91
N GLY A 571 -0.65 8.49 6.36
CA GLY A 571 -1.93 9.20 6.49
C GLY A 571 -2.40 9.33 7.95
N GLY A 572 -2.33 8.24 8.72
CA GLY A 572 -2.69 8.24 10.14
C GLY A 572 -1.84 9.18 10.98
N ALA A 573 -0.52 9.16 10.77
CA ALA A 573 0.45 9.99 11.50
C ALA A 573 0.34 11.51 11.24
N ASN A 574 -0.39 11.95 10.20
CA ASN A 574 -0.52 13.36 9.81
C ASN A 574 -1.88 13.98 10.22
N GLY A 575 -2.37 13.61 11.42
CA GLY A 575 -3.46 14.31 12.09
C GLY A 575 -3.04 15.71 12.58
N HIS A 576 -3.92 16.70 12.48
CA HIS A 576 -3.64 18.07 12.94
C HIS A 576 -4.79 18.57 13.81
N PHE A 577 -4.49 18.89 15.07
CA PHE A 577 -5.47 19.37 16.05
C PHE A 577 -6.73 18.48 16.08
N GLU A 578 -7.93 19.02 15.92
CA GLU A 578 -9.19 18.28 16.05
C GLU A 578 -9.56 17.42 14.83
N LEU A 579 -8.75 17.37 13.75
CA LEU A 579 -9.11 16.61 12.54
C LEU A 579 -7.93 16.03 11.74
N ASN A 580 -7.89 14.71 11.58
CA ASN A 580 -7.07 14.08 10.53
C ASN A 580 -7.74 14.30 9.15
N VAL A 581 -6.99 14.90 8.21
CA VAL A 581 -7.46 15.23 6.85
C VAL A 581 -6.82 14.35 5.77
N PHE A 582 -6.54 13.10 6.07
CA PHE A 582 -6.12 12.07 5.10
C PHE A 582 -7.19 10.97 4.94
N LYS A 583 -8.41 11.18 5.45
CA LYS A 583 -9.46 10.15 5.60
C LYS A 583 -9.77 9.37 4.32
N PRO A 584 -9.99 10.01 3.15
CA PRO A 584 -10.22 9.30 1.88
C PRO A 584 -9.11 8.34 1.48
N MET A 585 -7.85 8.76 1.62
CA MET A 585 -6.69 7.96 1.23
C MET A 585 -6.47 6.78 2.18
N ILE A 586 -6.60 7.02 3.50
CA ILE A 586 -6.57 5.97 4.53
C ILE A 586 -7.64 4.91 4.26
N ALA A 587 -8.89 5.34 4.03
CA ALA A 587 -10.00 4.45 3.75
C ALA A 587 -9.78 3.64 2.46
N ALA A 588 -9.37 4.29 1.38
CA ALA A 588 -9.09 3.63 0.11
C ALA A 588 -7.92 2.63 0.21
N GLY A 589 -6.86 2.97 0.95
CA GLY A 589 -5.70 2.10 1.17
C GLY A 589 -6.05 0.79 1.89
N LEU A 590 -6.86 0.87 2.97
CA LEU A 590 -7.31 -0.33 3.68
C LEU A 590 -8.32 -1.13 2.84
N LEU A 591 -9.35 -0.50 2.27
CA LEU A 591 -10.37 -1.19 1.47
C LEU A 591 -9.78 -1.88 0.23
N ARG A 592 -8.84 -1.23 -0.47
CA ARG A 592 -8.09 -1.82 -1.60
C ARG A 592 -7.30 -3.04 -1.15
N SER A 593 -6.66 -2.99 0.02
CA SER A 593 -5.88 -4.09 0.58
C SER A 593 -6.74 -5.30 0.98
N LEU A 594 -7.85 -5.06 1.69
CA LEU A 594 -8.84 -6.09 2.05
C LEU A 594 -9.38 -6.79 0.80
N ARG A 595 -9.77 -6.01 -0.21
CA ARG A 595 -10.34 -6.54 -1.46
C ARG A 595 -9.33 -7.36 -2.26
N LEU A 596 -8.13 -6.83 -2.49
CA LEU A 596 -7.09 -7.54 -3.26
C LEU A 596 -6.67 -8.84 -2.56
N LEU A 597 -6.40 -8.79 -1.25
CA LEU A 597 -5.88 -9.95 -0.52
C LEU A 597 -6.97 -11.02 -0.29
N GLY A 598 -8.23 -10.62 -0.12
CA GLY A 598 -9.37 -11.53 -0.09
C GLY A 598 -9.58 -12.26 -1.42
N ASP A 599 -9.76 -11.51 -2.52
CA ASP A 599 -9.95 -12.08 -3.86
C ASP A 599 -8.75 -12.96 -4.29
N ALA A 600 -7.51 -12.56 -3.96
CA ALA A 600 -6.31 -13.35 -4.22
C ALA A 600 -6.25 -14.63 -3.38
N SER A 601 -6.71 -14.61 -2.13
CA SER A 601 -6.77 -15.81 -1.27
C SER A 601 -7.76 -16.84 -1.83
N VAL A 602 -8.93 -16.40 -2.30
CA VAL A 602 -9.92 -17.27 -2.96
C VAL A 602 -9.40 -17.82 -4.29
N SER A 603 -8.75 -16.99 -5.12
CA SER A 603 -8.16 -17.45 -6.38
C SER A 603 -7.03 -18.46 -6.15
N PHE A 604 -6.15 -18.20 -5.19
CA PHE A 604 -5.05 -19.08 -4.83
C PHE A 604 -5.54 -20.41 -4.22
N GLU A 605 -6.59 -20.37 -3.40
CA GLU A 605 -7.26 -21.58 -2.91
C GLU A 605 -7.77 -22.43 -4.08
N LYS A 606 -8.70 -21.86 -4.86
CA LYS A 606 -9.47 -22.55 -5.88
C LYS A 606 -8.59 -23.08 -7.02
N ASN A 607 -7.67 -22.25 -7.50
CA ASN A 607 -6.90 -22.49 -8.73
C ASN A 607 -5.48 -23.01 -8.43
N CYS A 608 -5.07 -23.14 -7.16
CA CYS A 608 -3.78 -23.74 -6.79
C CYS A 608 -3.94 -24.74 -5.64
N VAL A 609 -4.14 -24.27 -4.40
CA VAL A 609 -4.03 -25.07 -3.17
C VAL A 609 -4.88 -26.34 -3.21
N ARG A 610 -6.14 -26.23 -3.61
CA ARG A 610 -7.08 -27.36 -3.67
C ARG A 610 -6.57 -28.52 -4.54
N GLY A 611 -5.92 -28.18 -5.65
CA GLY A 611 -5.44 -29.15 -6.65
C GLY A 611 -3.96 -29.55 -6.51
N ILE A 612 -3.24 -29.08 -5.48
CA ILE A 612 -1.85 -29.50 -5.24
C ILE A 612 -1.79 -31.02 -5.05
N GLN A 613 -0.84 -31.67 -5.72
CA GLN A 613 -0.49 -33.09 -5.51
C GLN A 613 0.98 -33.22 -5.11
N ALA A 614 1.31 -34.27 -4.36
CA ALA A 614 2.69 -34.59 -4.00
C ALA A 614 3.34 -35.50 -5.06
N ASN A 615 4.55 -35.17 -5.51
CA ASN A 615 5.34 -36.03 -6.39
C ASN A 615 6.07 -37.09 -5.56
N HIS A 616 5.34 -38.10 -5.08
CA HIS A 616 5.85 -39.16 -4.21
C HIS A 616 7.17 -39.78 -4.71
N LYS A 617 7.31 -40.00 -6.02
CA LYS A 617 8.54 -40.54 -6.61
C LYS A 617 9.74 -39.62 -6.41
N ARG A 618 9.57 -38.31 -6.68
CA ARG A 618 10.64 -37.32 -6.52
C ARG A 618 10.98 -37.07 -5.06
N ILE A 619 9.97 -36.97 -4.19
CA ILE A 619 10.14 -36.82 -2.74
C ILE A 619 10.92 -38.02 -2.17
N SER A 620 10.50 -39.25 -2.48
CA SER A 620 11.15 -40.47 -2.02
C SER A 620 12.59 -40.59 -2.54
N GLN A 621 12.84 -40.21 -3.80
CA GLN A 621 14.20 -40.15 -4.35
C GLN A 621 15.09 -39.19 -3.53
N LEU A 622 14.65 -37.94 -3.36
CA LEU A 622 15.42 -36.91 -2.65
C LEU A 622 15.67 -37.28 -1.18
N LEU A 623 14.71 -37.90 -0.51
CA LEU A 623 14.85 -38.36 0.88
C LEU A 623 15.98 -39.39 1.03
N HIS A 624 16.04 -40.39 0.14
CA HIS A 624 17.03 -41.47 0.22
C HIS A 624 18.39 -41.12 -0.40
N GLU A 625 18.45 -40.12 -1.28
CA GLU A 625 19.71 -39.54 -1.80
C GLU A 625 20.33 -38.52 -0.83
N SER A 626 19.57 -37.98 0.14
CA SER A 626 20.08 -36.95 1.05
C SER A 626 21.07 -37.48 2.09
N LEU A 627 22.08 -36.66 2.38
CA LEU A 627 23.11 -36.95 3.39
C LEU A 627 22.66 -36.64 4.82
N MET A 628 21.51 -35.97 5.02
CA MET A 628 21.08 -35.53 6.35
C MET A 628 20.42 -36.62 7.20
N LEU A 629 20.06 -37.75 6.61
CA LEU A 629 19.63 -38.94 7.35
C LEU A 629 20.73 -39.50 8.29
N VAL A 630 21.99 -39.10 8.07
CA VAL A 630 23.14 -39.52 8.89
C VAL A 630 23.00 -39.14 10.37
N THR A 631 22.17 -38.15 10.70
CA THR A 631 22.01 -37.66 12.07
C THR A 631 21.38 -38.69 13.02
N SER A 632 20.61 -39.66 12.51
CA SER A 632 20.09 -40.77 13.33
C SER A 632 21.18 -41.75 13.79
N LEU A 633 22.37 -41.70 13.18
CA LEU A 633 23.51 -42.54 13.55
C LEU A 633 24.27 -41.98 14.77
N ASN A 634 24.15 -40.67 15.05
CA ASN A 634 24.89 -40.00 16.13
C ASN A 634 24.80 -40.71 17.49
N PRO A 635 23.63 -41.21 17.97
CA PRO A 635 23.53 -41.90 19.25
C PRO A 635 24.25 -43.25 19.30
N LYS A 636 24.50 -43.89 18.14
CA LYS A 636 25.14 -45.21 18.02
C LYS A 636 26.65 -45.11 17.76
N ILE A 637 27.06 -44.26 16.82
CA ILE A 637 28.47 -44.17 16.36
C ILE A 637 29.19 -42.90 16.80
N GLY A 638 28.49 -41.94 17.42
CA GLY A 638 29.03 -40.64 17.78
C GLY A 638 29.09 -39.66 16.59
N TYR A 639 29.18 -38.36 16.92
CA TYR A 639 29.16 -37.28 15.92
C TYR A 639 30.30 -37.39 14.89
N ASP A 640 31.53 -37.68 15.32
CA ASP A 640 32.69 -37.67 14.44
C ASP A 640 32.62 -38.76 13.36
N ASN A 641 32.14 -39.96 13.72
CA ASN A 641 31.95 -41.06 12.76
C ASN A 641 30.80 -40.77 11.80
N ALA A 642 29.67 -40.21 12.29
CA ALA A 642 28.57 -39.78 11.42
C ALA A 642 29.03 -38.68 10.44
N ALA A 643 29.82 -37.71 10.91
CA ALA A 643 30.43 -36.68 10.07
C ALA A 643 31.43 -37.26 9.05
N ALA A 644 32.19 -38.30 9.41
CA ALA A 644 33.07 -39.02 8.49
C ALA A 644 32.29 -39.76 7.39
N VAL A 645 31.19 -40.44 7.74
CA VAL A 645 30.26 -41.08 6.78
C VAL A 645 29.71 -40.05 5.80
N ALA A 646 29.18 -38.92 6.29
CA ALA A 646 28.64 -37.87 5.42
C ALA A 646 29.70 -37.25 4.50
N LYS A 647 30.91 -36.96 5.02
CA LYS A 647 32.04 -36.43 4.23
C LYS A 647 32.48 -37.42 3.15
N LYS A 648 32.54 -38.72 3.45
CA LYS A 648 32.89 -39.76 2.49
C LYS A 648 31.83 -39.90 1.39
N ALA A 649 30.55 -40.04 1.79
CA ALA A 649 29.41 -40.11 0.89
C ALA A 649 29.39 -38.93 -0.11
N HIS A 650 29.57 -37.71 0.40
CA HIS A 650 29.63 -36.51 -0.44
C HIS A 650 30.82 -36.52 -1.41
N LYS A 651 32.04 -36.83 -0.91
CA LYS A 651 33.27 -36.81 -1.71
C LYS A 651 33.26 -37.87 -2.83
N GLU A 652 32.64 -39.02 -2.59
CA GLU A 652 32.63 -40.16 -3.50
C GLU A 652 31.35 -40.26 -4.35
N GLY A 653 30.34 -39.42 -4.09
CA GLY A 653 29.03 -39.50 -4.75
C GLY A 653 28.27 -40.78 -4.42
N THR A 654 28.46 -41.32 -3.21
CA THR A 654 27.87 -42.57 -2.73
C THR A 654 26.76 -42.33 -1.70
N THR A 655 25.91 -43.33 -1.45
CA THR A 655 24.89 -43.24 -0.41
C THR A 655 25.51 -43.36 0.98
N LEU A 656 24.84 -42.80 2.00
CA LEU A 656 25.24 -42.92 3.41
C LEU A 656 25.47 -44.39 3.82
N LYS A 657 24.58 -45.30 3.37
CA LYS A 657 24.70 -46.75 3.62
C LYS A 657 26.03 -47.30 3.12
N LYS A 658 26.39 -47.01 1.87
CA LYS A 658 27.65 -47.45 1.29
C LYS A 658 28.84 -46.85 2.03
N ALA A 659 28.83 -45.54 2.29
CA ALA A 659 29.91 -44.89 3.02
C ALA A 659 30.11 -45.42 4.45
N ALA A 660 29.03 -45.78 5.16
CA ALA A 660 29.08 -46.38 6.49
C ALA A 660 29.66 -47.80 6.49
N LEU A 661 29.24 -48.64 5.52
CA LEU A 661 29.81 -49.98 5.29
C LEU A 661 31.29 -49.90 4.91
N ASP A 662 31.65 -49.04 3.96
CA ASP A 662 33.03 -48.86 3.48
C ASP A 662 33.96 -48.18 4.52
N LEU A 663 33.43 -47.70 5.65
CA LEU A 663 34.19 -47.23 6.82
C LEU A 663 34.20 -48.24 7.98
N GLY A 664 33.44 -49.33 7.88
CA GLY A 664 33.34 -50.35 8.94
C GLY A 664 32.66 -49.86 10.23
N VAL A 665 31.92 -48.75 10.20
CA VAL A 665 31.30 -48.15 11.40
C VAL A 665 29.91 -48.72 11.72
N LEU A 666 29.26 -49.36 10.75
CA LEU A 666 27.95 -50.01 10.88
C LEU A 666 27.85 -51.22 9.95
N THR A 667 27.07 -52.21 10.35
CA THR A 667 26.59 -53.27 9.45
C THR A 667 25.38 -52.80 8.60
N GLU A 668 25.05 -53.56 7.55
CA GLU A 668 23.88 -53.28 6.70
C GLU A 668 22.56 -53.36 7.49
N GLN A 669 22.47 -54.34 8.41
CA GLN A 669 21.31 -54.50 9.27
C GLN A 669 21.16 -53.33 10.24
N GLU A 670 22.22 -52.94 10.95
CA GLU A 670 22.18 -51.77 11.85
C GLU A 670 21.82 -50.48 11.11
N PHE A 671 22.30 -50.29 9.87
CA PHE A 671 21.91 -49.12 9.07
C PHE A 671 20.40 -49.11 8.80
N HIS A 672 19.81 -50.24 8.44
CA HIS A 672 18.36 -50.34 8.21
C HIS A 672 17.53 -50.19 9.50
N GLU A 673 18.04 -50.61 10.65
CA GLU A 673 17.37 -50.47 11.96
C GLU A 673 17.43 -49.02 12.49
N LEU A 674 18.49 -48.27 12.18
CA LEU A 674 18.77 -46.92 12.68
C LEU A 674 18.34 -45.79 11.72
N VAL A 675 18.34 -46.02 10.41
CA VAL A 675 17.99 -45.01 9.40
C VAL A 675 16.56 -45.28 8.89
N VAL A 676 15.61 -44.98 9.76
CA VAL A 676 14.16 -45.16 9.53
C VAL A 676 13.50 -43.78 9.54
N PRO A 677 13.25 -43.13 8.38
CA PRO A 677 12.75 -41.76 8.32
C PRO A 677 11.45 -41.53 9.10
N GLU A 678 10.59 -42.55 9.21
CA GLU A 678 9.34 -42.55 9.99
C GLU A 678 9.57 -42.32 11.49
N LYS A 679 10.78 -42.61 12.00
CA LYS A 679 11.20 -42.36 13.39
C LYS A 679 11.99 -41.05 13.55
N MET A 680 12.18 -40.28 12.47
CA MET A 680 13.01 -39.05 12.45
C MET A 680 12.18 -37.76 12.37
N ILE A 681 10.85 -37.84 12.51
CA ILE A 681 9.89 -36.75 12.32
C ILE A 681 9.26 -36.23 13.64
N GLY A 682 9.81 -36.63 14.78
CA GLY A 682 9.36 -36.24 16.12
C GLY A 682 10.33 -36.73 17.21
N PRO A 683 10.14 -36.32 18.48
CA PRO A 683 10.88 -36.88 19.60
C PRO A 683 10.51 -38.35 19.84
N SER A 684 11.45 -39.13 20.37
CA SER A 684 11.20 -40.45 20.96
C SER A 684 11.05 -40.34 22.48
N ASP A 685 10.25 -41.23 23.06
CA ASP A 685 10.23 -41.49 24.51
C ASP A 685 11.54 -42.13 25.01
#